data_AF-A0A6P5XPC4-F1
#
_entry.id   AF-A0A6P5XPC4-F1
#
_cell.length_a   1.000
_cell.length_b   1.000
_cell.length_c   1.000
_cell.angle_alpha   90.00
_cell.angle_beta   90.00
_cell.angle_gamma   90.00
#
_symmetry.space_group_name_H-M   'P 1'
#
loop_
_entity.id
_entity.type
_entity.pdbx_description
1 polymer ?
#
loop_
_entity_poly.entity_id
_entity_poly.type
_entity_poly.pdbx_seq_one_letter_code
_entity_poly.pdbx_strand_id
1 'polypeptide(L)'
;MRIVKSILNNSKSSINDNGATEPARILLERLFAQTQKLEQGMSRDGQPLKDFHLVLSLETLESDLQAALTALKKKEDDLQDAERTVVLEQSQLSRAKDELEQREKEIAAASSKHEKLEEELKQANLAFASQASQIEYLKLQLKERDQEIATAQFALSTKEDEMDKMRNELVKKSEEAAKIESELKSKSQLLNEANEVMKKQEIELQGLQDAIREKEEQLETSLTLRKLEEEKLKAAGAKLQQRTMEWLLAQEELKKLAEEASRHTGEASETFNDFRKVKQLLSDVRSELVSSQKSLASSRQQMEQQEQLLKKQLEELEEQKKSVASYMGSLKNAQIEVESERVKLRVVEARNKELERDLSMERELIEELQQELKKEKSSLKQAIEDASFLRQKVEQKNAEFGEMSNVLQIKEADLVEAKLEIQHLKSEQAALQLISEEKDLELSKARKKLEQVNQEIAELKMLLSSRENQLIQATALLKEKDEHVQRVQDELNDTKMKFSEAETVIERIVELTNRLVISVKDEDNNVLRPVDEVGHELMHQLVDRPSNDFRLQKKQLETELKFTKESLKVKEMEVLAAQRALTIKDEELKMVLERLEAREKELQRLKEEMVEDANDLRKLYALAQERIGEKSVGDLAIEKLQLEAAQLEVEAATSALQKLAEMSWELLNKASMSVEADSDTSIFLQSSSNPMINMIENNECFTEVKTGVARLSALTEQLVKDAGIVGSHLQS
;
A
#
# COMPACT_ATOMS: atom_id res chain seq x y z
N MET A 1 -7.59 -17.03 53.65
CA MET A 1 -8.12 -17.23 55.02
C MET A 1 -8.59 -18.67 55.20
N ARG A 2 -8.76 -19.14 56.46
CA ARG A 2 -9.20 -20.52 56.85
C ARG A 2 -8.15 -21.66 56.81
N ILE A 3 -6.88 -21.40 57.11
CA ILE A 3 -5.93 -22.44 57.57
C ILE A 3 -5.41 -22.07 58.97
N VAL A 4 -6.27 -22.23 59.99
CA VAL A 4 -5.95 -21.97 61.41
C VAL A 4 -6.70 -22.98 62.31
N LYS A 5 -6.90 -24.23 61.84
CA LYS A 5 -7.88 -25.14 62.48
C LYS A 5 -7.70 -26.66 62.32
N SER A 6 -6.49 -27.18 62.06
CA SER A 6 -6.27 -28.66 62.08
C SER A 6 -4.95 -29.21 62.67
N ILE A 7 -4.03 -28.39 63.17
CA ILE A 7 -2.80 -28.86 63.86
C ILE A 7 -3.08 -29.22 65.35
N LEU A 8 -4.17 -28.70 65.91
CA LEU A 8 -4.50 -28.66 67.34
C LEU A 8 -4.90 -30.01 68.01
N ASN A 9 -4.59 -31.17 67.42
CA ASN A 9 -5.25 -32.44 67.80
C ASN A 9 -4.37 -33.71 67.67
N ASN A 10 -3.07 -33.67 68.02
CA ASN A 10 -2.28 -34.91 68.20
C ASN A 10 -1.11 -34.84 69.21
N SER A 11 -1.19 -34.00 70.24
CA SER A 11 -0.16 -33.87 71.29
C SER A 11 -0.71 -33.74 72.72
N LYS A 12 -1.89 -34.33 73.00
CA LYS A 12 -2.37 -34.52 74.39
C LYS A 12 -1.75 -35.76 75.04
N SER A 13 -0.43 -35.76 75.20
CA SER A 13 0.26 -36.59 76.19
C SER A 13 0.02 -36.01 77.60
N SER A 14 -1.19 -36.19 78.11
CA SER A 14 -1.55 -35.78 79.48
C SER A 14 -0.92 -36.72 80.51
N ILE A 15 0.40 -36.63 80.67
CA ILE A 15 1.10 -37.16 81.84
C ILE A 15 0.68 -36.26 83.01
N ASN A 16 -0.29 -36.76 83.76
CA ASN A 16 -0.95 -36.04 84.84
C ASN A 16 -0.06 -36.10 86.08
N ASP A 17 0.81 -35.10 86.26
CA ASP A 17 1.79 -35.03 87.34
C ASP A 17 1.12 -34.63 88.67
N ASN A 18 0.26 -35.53 89.15
CA ASN A 18 -0.46 -35.50 90.42
C ASN A 18 -0.25 -36.80 91.22
N GLY A 19 0.87 -37.50 90.94
CA GLY A 19 1.39 -38.49 91.88
C GLY A 19 1.92 -37.73 93.09
N ALA A 20 1.16 -37.70 94.18
CA ALA A 20 1.46 -36.94 95.39
C ALA A 20 2.66 -37.52 96.17
N THR A 21 3.85 -37.40 95.57
CA THR A 21 5.14 -37.62 96.23
C THR A 21 5.42 -36.39 97.08
N GLU A 22 5.65 -36.61 98.37
CA GLU A 22 5.97 -35.54 99.31
C GLU A 22 7.23 -34.80 98.83
N PRO A 23 7.23 -33.44 98.76
CA PRO A 23 8.35 -32.70 98.19
C PRO A 23 9.66 -33.08 98.86
N ALA A 24 10.75 -33.26 98.08
CA ALA A 24 12.07 -33.61 98.61
C ALA A 24 12.52 -32.68 99.75
N ARG A 25 12.08 -31.41 99.71
CA ARG A 25 12.29 -30.41 100.75
C ARG A 25 11.57 -30.76 102.06
N ILE A 26 10.30 -31.18 101.99
CA ILE A 26 9.52 -31.59 103.16
C ILE A 26 10.04 -32.93 103.71
N LEU A 27 10.46 -33.86 102.84
CA LEU A 27 11.11 -35.10 103.26
C LEU A 27 12.44 -34.84 103.99
N LEU A 28 13.28 -33.92 103.49
CA LEU A 28 14.50 -33.48 104.17
C LEU A 28 14.19 -32.75 105.49
N GLU A 29 13.23 -31.80 105.49
CA GLU A 29 12.79 -31.10 106.71
C GLU A 29 12.25 -32.09 107.76
N ARG A 30 11.55 -33.16 107.35
CA ARG A 30 11.07 -34.24 108.24
C ARG A 30 12.20 -35.13 108.74
N LEU A 31 13.13 -35.56 107.87
CA LEU A 31 14.35 -36.26 108.24
C LEU A 31 15.09 -35.55 109.36
N PHE A 32 15.47 -34.28 109.15
CA PHE A 32 16.21 -33.50 110.14
C PHE A 32 15.41 -33.34 111.44
N ALA A 33 14.08 -33.20 111.37
CA ALA A 33 13.21 -33.16 112.54
C ALA A 33 13.05 -34.53 113.26
N GLN A 34 13.33 -35.66 112.60
CA GLN A 34 13.45 -36.97 113.24
C GLN A 34 14.82 -37.14 113.89
N THR A 35 15.91 -36.83 113.18
CA THR A 35 17.29 -36.89 113.72
C THR A 35 17.44 -36.05 114.98
N GLN A 36 16.90 -34.81 114.97
CA GLN A 36 16.95 -33.92 116.13
C GLN A 36 16.14 -34.42 117.34
N LYS A 37 15.08 -35.23 117.13
CA LYS A 37 14.35 -35.89 118.23
C LYS A 37 15.14 -37.06 118.81
N LEU A 38 15.88 -37.79 117.98
CA LEU A 38 16.80 -38.84 118.41
C LEU A 38 17.94 -38.24 119.27
N GLU A 39 18.56 -37.15 118.82
CA GLU A 39 19.58 -36.39 119.53
C GLU A 39 19.08 -35.84 120.89
N GLN A 40 17.90 -35.20 120.91
CA GLN A 40 17.25 -34.73 122.14
C GLN A 40 16.81 -35.88 123.06
N GLY A 41 16.52 -37.06 122.51
CA GLY A 41 16.22 -38.27 123.27
C GLY A 41 17.43 -38.83 124.02
N MET A 42 18.63 -38.69 123.46
CA MET A 42 19.89 -39.08 124.12
C MET A 42 20.42 -38.01 125.09
N SER A 43 20.08 -36.73 124.86
CA SER A 43 20.60 -35.59 125.63
C SER A 43 19.91 -35.36 127.01
N ARG A 44 19.26 -36.38 127.60
CA ARG A 44 18.48 -36.22 128.83
C ARG A 44 18.88 -37.25 129.89
N ASP A 45 19.43 -36.74 130.99
CA ASP A 45 20.10 -37.55 132.02
C ASP A 45 19.25 -38.67 132.62
N GLY A 46 19.88 -39.84 132.79
CA GLY A 46 19.72 -40.65 133.99
C GLY A 46 18.61 -41.72 134.04
N GLN A 47 17.93 -42.05 132.93
CA GLN A 47 16.85 -43.05 133.00
C GLN A 47 16.76 -43.99 131.77
N PRO A 48 16.72 -45.32 131.95
CA PRO A 48 16.70 -46.27 130.84
C PRO A 48 15.32 -46.30 130.16
N LEU A 49 15.23 -45.74 128.95
CA LEU A 49 14.08 -45.90 128.07
C LEU A 49 14.17 -47.22 127.29
N LYS A 50 12.99 -47.78 126.94
CA LYS A 50 12.86 -49.07 126.25
C LYS A 50 13.38 -49.02 124.81
N ASP A 51 14.16 -50.02 124.42
CA ASP A 51 14.79 -50.15 123.09
C ASP A 51 13.80 -49.98 121.93
N PHE A 52 12.57 -50.51 122.09
CA PHE A 52 11.47 -50.39 121.12
C PHE A 52 11.21 -48.95 120.64
N HIS A 53 11.39 -47.95 121.51
CA HIS A 53 11.12 -46.56 121.13
C HIS A 53 12.27 -45.93 120.34
N LEU A 54 13.48 -46.47 120.45
CA LEU A 54 14.64 -46.09 119.65
C LEU A 54 14.61 -46.79 118.29
N VAL A 55 14.31 -48.10 118.27
CA VAL A 55 14.19 -48.90 117.04
C VAL A 55 13.13 -48.33 116.11
N LEU A 56 11.92 -48.02 116.61
CA LEU A 56 10.87 -47.40 115.80
C LEU A 56 11.27 -46.03 115.25
N SER A 57 12.04 -45.22 116.01
CA SER A 57 12.56 -43.93 115.53
C SER A 57 13.68 -44.06 114.51
N LEU A 58 14.42 -45.17 114.53
CA LEU A 58 15.46 -45.47 113.55
C LEU A 58 14.85 -46.02 112.25
N GLU A 59 13.85 -46.90 112.35
CA GLU A 59 13.10 -47.45 111.22
C GLU A 59 12.32 -46.36 110.46
N THR A 60 11.74 -45.39 111.17
CA THR A 60 11.12 -44.21 110.51
C THR A 60 12.15 -43.26 109.91
N LEU A 61 13.35 -43.13 110.49
CA LEU A 61 14.44 -42.32 109.95
C LEU A 61 15.04 -42.96 108.68
N GLU A 62 15.23 -44.28 108.67
CA GLU A 62 15.67 -45.05 107.51
C GLU A 62 14.63 -45.00 106.38
N SER A 63 13.35 -45.15 106.71
CA SER A 63 12.24 -45.00 105.76
C SER A 63 12.21 -43.60 105.12
N ASP A 64 12.36 -42.55 105.93
CA ASP A 64 12.43 -41.17 105.45
C ASP A 64 13.71 -40.88 104.66
N LEU A 65 14.83 -41.54 104.98
CA LEU A 65 16.09 -41.44 104.24
C LEU A 65 15.94 -42.06 102.84
N GLN A 66 15.36 -43.25 102.77
CA GLN A 66 15.06 -43.94 101.53
C GLN A 66 14.07 -43.14 100.67
N ALA A 67 13.07 -42.51 101.29
CA ALA A 67 12.12 -41.63 100.62
C ALA A 67 12.78 -40.35 100.09
N ALA A 68 13.62 -39.67 100.89
CA ALA A 68 14.32 -38.47 100.49
C ALA A 68 15.35 -38.75 99.37
N LEU A 69 16.11 -39.84 99.46
CA LEU A 69 17.02 -40.28 98.39
C LEU A 69 16.26 -40.60 97.09
N THR A 70 15.09 -41.26 97.18
CA THR A 70 14.24 -41.53 96.02
C THR A 70 13.68 -40.25 95.41
N ALA A 71 13.27 -39.28 96.24
CA ALA A 71 12.75 -37.99 95.79
C ALA A 71 13.84 -37.07 95.19
N LEU A 72 15.06 -37.08 95.75
CA LEU A 72 16.22 -36.38 95.21
C LEU A 72 16.67 -37.01 93.88
N LYS A 73 16.71 -38.34 93.79
CA LYS A 73 17.01 -39.04 92.53
C LYS A 73 15.96 -38.77 91.46
N LYS A 74 14.67 -38.78 91.81
CA LYS A 74 13.62 -38.33 90.88
C LYS A 74 13.87 -36.88 90.42
N LYS A 75 14.34 -35.99 91.28
CA LYS A 75 14.67 -34.60 90.90
C LYS A 75 15.91 -34.49 90.01
N GLU A 76 16.87 -35.41 90.13
CA GLU A 76 17.99 -35.55 89.19
C GLU A 76 17.50 -36.07 87.82
N ASP A 77 16.62 -37.07 87.80
CA ASP A 77 15.98 -37.58 86.57
C ASP A 77 15.11 -36.49 85.90
N ASP A 78 14.26 -35.79 86.67
CA ASP A 78 13.43 -34.63 86.23
C ASP A 78 14.32 -33.53 85.61
N LEU A 79 15.49 -33.24 86.19
CA LEU A 79 16.46 -32.26 85.70
C LEU A 79 17.06 -32.72 84.37
N GLN A 80 17.58 -33.95 84.30
CA GLN A 80 18.20 -34.50 83.09
C GLN A 80 17.19 -34.53 81.92
N ASP A 81 15.94 -34.89 82.15
CA ASP A 81 14.91 -34.86 81.11
C ASP A 81 14.46 -33.44 80.73
N ALA A 82 14.47 -32.48 81.67
CA ALA A 82 14.28 -31.06 81.33
C ALA A 82 15.43 -30.52 80.45
N GLU A 83 16.68 -30.84 80.76
CA GLU A 83 17.86 -30.48 79.98
C GLU A 83 17.83 -31.13 78.58
N ARG A 84 17.58 -32.44 78.50
CA ARG A 84 17.39 -33.17 77.22
C ARG A 84 16.30 -32.53 76.37
N THR A 85 15.18 -32.14 76.99
CA THR A 85 14.08 -31.47 76.28
C THR A 85 14.50 -30.09 75.75
N VAL A 86 15.21 -29.28 76.54
CA VAL A 86 15.70 -27.96 76.08
C VAL A 86 16.69 -28.12 74.92
N VAL A 87 17.63 -29.08 74.99
CA VAL A 87 18.59 -29.35 73.91
C VAL A 87 17.87 -29.85 72.65
N LEU A 88 16.90 -30.76 72.79
CA LEU A 88 16.11 -31.28 71.68
C LEU A 88 15.34 -30.16 70.97
N GLU A 89 14.57 -29.35 71.71
CA GLU A 89 13.81 -28.23 71.12
C GLU A 89 14.74 -27.17 70.52
N GLN A 90 15.91 -26.91 71.11
CA GLN A 90 16.88 -25.97 70.54
C GLN A 90 17.48 -26.48 69.22
N SER A 91 17.67 -27.80 69.06
CA SER A 91 18.13 -28.41 67.80
C SER A 91 17.06 -28.50 66.71
N GLN A 92 15.78 -28.60 67.10
CA GLN A 92 14.66 -28.52 66.16
C GLN A 92 14.43 -27.07 65.72
N LEU A 93 14.56 -26.12 66.64
CA LEU A 93 14.45 -24.69 66.38
C LEU A 93 15.57 -24.17 65.46
N SER A 94 16.82 -24.60 65.65
CA SER A 94 17.91 -24.21 64.75
C SER A 94 17.63 -24.73 63.34
N ARG A 95 17.26 -26.00 63.20
CA ARG A 95 16.89 -26.59 61.90
C ARG A 95 15.75 -25.85 61.22
N ALA A 96 14.69 -25.49 61.94
CA ALA A 96 13.57 -24.72 61.38
C ALA A 96 14.00 -23.34 60.86
N LYS A 97 15.01 -22.72 61.48
CA LYS A 97 15.61 -21.44 61.04
C LYS A 97 16.57 -21.62 59.87
N ASP A 98 17.36 -22.69 59.85
CA ASP A 98 18.21 -23.08 58.71
C ASP A 98 17.35 -23.37 57.45
N GLU A 99 16.24 -24.08 57.61
CA GLU A 99 15.26 -24.38 56.54
C GLU A 99 14.55 -23.10 56.05
N LEU A 100 14.26 -22.14 56.94
CA LEU A 100 13.69 -20.83 56.57
C LEU A 100 14.69 -19.98 55.77
N GLU A 101 15.96 -19.88 56.22
CA GLU A 101 17.00 -19.13 55.50
C GLU A 101 17.27 -19.74 54.11
N GLN A 102 17.20 -21.07 53.99
CA GLN A 102 17.29 -21.75 52.70
C GLN A 102 16.10 -21.41 51.79
N ARG A 103 14.87 -21.36 52.33
CA ARG A 103 13.68 -20.95 51.55
C ARG A 103 13.72 -19.48 51.14
N GLU A 104 14.30 -18.59 51.93
CA GLU A 104 14.52 -17.20 51.54
C GLU A 104 15.48 -17.07 50.35
N LYS A 105 16.55 -17.87 50.33
CA LYS A 105 17.48 -17.96 49.18
C LYS A 105 16.79 -18.50 47.92
N GLU A 106 15.95 -19.53 48.07
CA GLU A 106 15.17 -20.10 46.97
C GLU A 106 14.15 -19.09 46.41
N ILE A 107 13.44 -18.36 47.27
CA ILE A 107 12.52 -17.27 46.87
C ILE A 107 13.27 -16.15 46.16
N ALA A 108 14.45 -15.75 46.64
CA ALA A 108 15.26 -14.71 46.01
C ALA A 108 15.75 -15.15 44.61
N ALA A 109 16.22 -16.39 44.47
CA ALA A 109 16.65 -16.96 43.20
C ALA A 109 15.49 -17.06 42.19
N ALA A 110 14.33 -17.58 42.61
CA ALA A 110 13.13 -17.64 41.78
C ALA A 110 12.63 -16.24 41.38
N SER A 111 12.69 -15.26 42.29
CA SER A 111 12.32 -13.87 42.01
C SER A 111 13.25 -13.24 40.95
N SER A 112 14.57 -13.47 41.03
CA SER A 112 15.52 -12.99 40.01
C SER A 112 15.36 -13.70 38.66
N LYS A 113 14.94 -14.96 38.64
CA LYS A 113 14.54 -15.68 37.42
C LYS A 113 13.30 -15.05 36.78
N HIS A 114 12.27 -14.75 37.58
CA HIS A 114 11.03 -14.12 37.11
C HIS A 114 11.26 -12.69 36.57
N GLU A 115 12.07 -11.86 37.26
CA GLU A 115 12.43 -10.51 36.81
C GLU A 115 13.15 -10.52 35.45
N LYS A 116 14.07 -11.47 35.22
CA LYS A 116 14.75 -11.65 33.94
C LYS A 116 13.78 -12.08 32.83
N LEU A 117 12.88 -13.03 33.11
CA LEU A 117 11.84 -13.43 32.16
C LEU A 117 10.89 -12.27 31.82
N GLU A 118 10.57 -11.41 32.78
CA GLU A 118 9.71 -10.24 32.57
C GLU A 118 10.38 -9.22 31.64
N GLU A 119 11.69 -8.97 31.83
CA GLU A 119 12.47 -8.06 30.97
C GLU A 119 12.72 -8.64 29.57
N GLU A 120 13.05 -9.93 29.46
CA GLU A 120 13.13 -10.63 28.17
C GLU A 120 11.79 -10.61 27.41
N LEU A 121 10.66 -10.74 28.11
CA LEU A 121 9.33 -10.66 27.52
C LEU A 121 8.99 -9.24 27.03
N LYS A 122 9.39 -8.18 27.77
CA LYS A 122 9.25 -6.78 27.31
C LYS A 122 10.05 -6.53 26.04
N GLN A 123 11.32 -6.97 26.02
CA GLN A 123 12.19 -6.79 24.86
C GLN A 123 11.70 -7.56 23.64
N ALA A 124 11.21 -8.80 23.82
CA ALA A 124 10.59 -9.58 22.75
C ALA A 124 9.30 -8.92 22.22
N ASN A 125 8.45 -8.36 23.11
CA ASN A 125 7.25 -7.63 22.70
C ASN A 125 7.57 -6.35 21.91
N LEU A 126 8.63 -5.61 22.26
CA LEU A 126 9.10 -4.45 21.50
C LEU A 126 9.61 -4.85 20.10
N ALA A 127 10.34 -5.96 19.99
CA ALA A 127 10.77 -6.51 18.70
C ALA A 127 9.58 -6.97 17.83
N PHE A 128 8.60 -7.62 18.44
CA PHE A 128 7.37 -8.08 17.79
C PHE A 128 6.52 -6.91 17.27
N ALA A 129 6.33 -5.86 18.07
CA ALA A 129 5.65 -4.63 17.64
C ALA A 129 6.39 -3.95 16.47
N SER A 130 7.72 -3.86 16.53
CA SER A 130 8.54 -3.34 15.43
C SER A 130 8.38 -4.15 14.14
N GLN A 131 8.32 -5.49 14.23
CA GLN A 131 8.09 -6.35 13.07
C GLN A 131 6.66 -6.22 12.52
N ALA A 132 5.65 -6.05 13.36
CA ALA A 132 4.28 -5.77 12.92
C ALA A 132 4.21 -4.49 12.06
N SER A 133 4.82 -3.38 12.52
CA SER A 133 4.89 -2.13 11.77
C SER A 133 5.69 -2.25 10.47
N GLN A 134 6.76 -3.05 10.44
CA GLN A 134 7.51 -3.32 9.19
C GLN A 134 6.66 -4.11 8.17
N ILE A 135 5.85 -5.06 8.64
CA ILE A 135 4.93 -5.84 7.81
C ILE A 135 3.82 -4.95 7.24
N GLU A 136 3.25 -4.07 8.07
CA GLU A 136 2.22 -3.11 7.66
C GLU A 136 2.76 -2.12 6.61
N TYR A 137 3.97 -1.60 6.81
CA TYR A 137 4.66 -0.74 5.83
C TYR A 137 4.89 -1.45 4.49
N LEU A 138 5.37 -2.70 4.51
CA LEU A 138 5.57 -3.48 3.27
C LEU A 138 4.24 -3.83 2.58
N LYS A 139 3.15 -4.05 3.34
CA LYS A 139 1.79 -4.24 2.80
C LYS A 139 1.24 -2.96 2.17
N LEU A 140 1.54 -1.79 2.72
CA LEU A 140 1.19 -0.49 2.13
C LEU A 140 1.95 -0.27 0.81
N GLN A 141 3.28 -0.45 0.81
CA GLN A 141 4.09 -0.37 -0.42
C GLN A 141 3.61 -1.34 -1.51
N LEU A 142 3.24 -2.57 -1.14
CA LEU A 142 2.70 -3.55 -2.08
C LEU A 142 1.36 -3.07 -2.67
N LYS A 143 0.46 -2.50 -1.86
CA LYS A 143 -0.81 -1.93 -2.33
C LYS A 143 -0.60 -0.74 -3.27
N GLU A 144 0.39 0.11 -3.00
CA GLU A 144 0.78 1.22 -3.88
C GLU A 144 1.29 0.69 -5.22
N ARG A 145 2.22 -0.27 -5.23
CA ARG A 145 2.71 -0.92 -6.46
C ARG A 145 1.60 -1.64 -7.24
N ASP A 146 0.75 -2.43 -6.57
CA ASP A 146 -0.38 -3.12 -7.21
C ASP A 146 -1.36 -2.11 -7.86
N GLN A 147 -1.55 -0.93 -7.25
CA GLN A 147 -2.38 0.14 -7.81
C GLN A 147 -1.71 0.87 -9.00
N GLU A 148 -0.41 1.12 -8.93
CA GLU A 148 0.39 1.67 -10.04
C GLU A 148 0.43 0.72 -11.25
N ILE A 149 0.55 -0.59 -10.99
CA ILE A 149 0.49 -1.64 -12.01
C ILE A 149 -0.90 -1.63 -12.68
N ALA A 150 -1.98 -1.53 -11.92
CA ALA A 150 -3.34 -1.51 -12.46
C ALA A 150 -3.62 -0.26 -13.33
N THR A 151 -3.16 0.92 -12.92
CA THR A 151 -3.32 2.14 -13.74
C THR A 151 -2.43 2.09 -14.99
N ALA A 152 -1.20 1.58 -14.88
CA ALA A 152 -0.32 1.39 -16.03
C ALA A 152 -0.87 0.34 -17.02
N GLN A 153 -1.46 -0.76 -16.55
CA GLN A 153 -2.15 -1.74 -17.41
C GLN A 153 -3.32 -1.12 -18.19
N PHE A 154 -4.15 -0.32 -17.51
CA PHE A 154 -5.30 0.34 -18.15
C PHE A 154 -4.85 1.39 -19.20
N ALA A 155 -3.88 2.23 -18.84
CA ALA A 155 -3.31 3.22 -19.76
C ALA A 155 -2.66 2.56 -20.99
N LEU A 156 -1.91 1.47 -20.78
CA LEU A 156 -1.29 0.70 -21.85
C LEU A 156 -2.34 0.09 -22.79
N SER A 157 -3.39 -0.55 -22.24
CA SER A 157 -4.50 -1.11 -23.05
C SER A 157 -5.18 -0.04 -23.91
N THR A 158 -5.34 1.17 -23.36
CA THR A 158 -5.94 2.30 -24.10
C THR A 158 -5.06 2.71 -25.28
N LYS A 159 -3.74 2.82 -25.07
CA LYS A 159 -2.75 3.08 -26.14
C LYS A 159 -2.69 1.98 -27.20
N GLU A 160 -2.94 0.72 -26.82
CA GLU A 160 -3.02 -0.40 -27.77
C GLU A 160 -4.24 -0.25 -28.69
N ASP A 161 -5.43 -0.03 -28.12
CA ASP A 161 -6.66 0.21 -28.87
C ASP A 161 -6.56 1.46 -29.78
N GLU A 162 -5.85 2.50 -29.34
CA GLU A 162 -5.60 3.71 -30.14
C GLU A 162 -4.61 3.47 -31.29
N MET A 163 -3.50 2.76 -31.04
CA MET A 163 -2.59 2.37 -32.12
C MET A 163 -3.25 1.44 -33.15
N ASP A 164 -4.10 0.51 -32.74
CA ASP A 164 -4.79 -0.37 -33.69
C ASP A 164 -5.87 0.37 -34.48
N LYS A 165 -6.53 1.41 -33.93
CA LYS A 165 -7.34 2.35 -34.74
C LYS A 165 -6.48 3.05 -35.80
N MET A 166 -5.36 3.66 -35.39
CA MET A 166 -4.45 4.36 -36.30
C MET A 166 -3.87 3.45 -37.39
N ARG A 167 -3.52 2.20 -37.07
CA ARG A 167 -3.12 1.18 -38.07
C ARG A 167 -4.23 0.90 -39.09
N ASN A 168 -5.46 0.68 -38.62
CA ASN A 168 -6.61 0.42 -39.49
C ASN A 168 -6.98 1.64 -40.37
N GLU A 169 -6.77 2.86 -39.88
CA GLU A 169 -6.96 4.08 -40.67
C GLU A 169 -5.85 4.29 -41.71
N LEU A 170 -4.57 4.10 -41.32
CA LEU A 170 -3.43 4.14 -42.23
C LEU A 170 -3.58 3.14 -43.38
N VAL A 171 -4.06 1.92 -43.12
CA VAL A 171 -4.34 0.91 -44.15
C VAL A 171 -5.40 1.41 -45.13
N LYS A 172 -6.56 1.89 -44.65
CA LYS A 172 -7.64 2.41 -45.52
C LYS A 172 -7.17 3.57 -46.40
N LYS A 173 -6.51 4.58 -45.81
CA LYS A 173 -5.96 5.72 -46.57
C LYS A 173 -4.92 5.26 -47.60
N SER A 174 -4.12 4.24 -47.29
CA SER A 174 -3.14 3.66 -48.23
C SER A 174 -3.81 2.93 -49.40
N GLU A 175 -4.90 2.19 -49.15
CA GLU A 175 -5.72 1.57 -50.20
C GLU A 175 -6.40 2.62 -51.10
N GLU A 176 -6.90 3.70 -50.50
CA GLU A 176 -7.47 4.85 -51.22
C GLU A 176 -6.42 5.58 -52.08
N ALA A 177 -5.23 5.86 -51.54
CA ALA A 177 -4.13 6.48 -52.28
C ALA A 177 -3.64 5.61 -53.45
N ALA A 178 -3.52 4.30 -53.25
CA ALA A 178 -3.15 3.35 -54.32
C ALA A 178 -4.23 3.26 -55.41
N LYS A 179 -5.51 3.34 -55.04
CA LYS A 179 -6.63 3.43 -56.00
C LYS A 179 -6.54 4.71 -56.82
N ILE A 180 -6.33 5.87 -56.17
CA ILE A 180 -6.18 7.17 -56.85
C ILE A 180 -4.97 7.15 -57.79
N GLU A 181 -3.81 6.61 -57.38
CA GLU A 181 -2.64 6.46 -58.26
C GLU A 181 -2.98 5.65 -59.53
N SER A 182 -3.73 4.56 -59.39
CA SER A 182 -4.15 3.73 -60.53
C SER A 182 -5.10 4.47 -61.50
N GLU A 183 -6.02 5.29 -60.98
CA GLU A 183 -6.94 6.10 -61.77
C GLU A 183 -6.21 7.26 -62.48
N LEU A 184 -5.28 7.92 -61.78
CA LEU A 184 -4.41 8.96 -62.34
C LEU A 184 -3.55 8.41 -63.49
N LYS A 185 -2.95 7.24 -63.30
CA LYS A 185 -2.13 6.56 -64.31
C LYS A 185 -2.94 6.23 -65.58
N SER A 186 -4.16 5.73 -65.40
CA SER A 186 -5.10 5.46 -66.51
C SER A 186 -5.49 6.76 -67.24
N LYS A 187 -5.85 7.81 -66.50
CA LYS A 187 -6.21 9.12 -67.10
C LYS A 187 -5.02 9.79 -67.81
N SER A 188 -3.81 9.65 -67.27
CA SER A 188 -2.57 10.13 -67.90
C SER A 188 -2.34 9.44 -69.25
N GLN A 189 -2.53 8.11 -69.33
CA GLN A 189 -2.46 7.37 -70.60
C GLN A 189 -3.51 7.88 -71.60
N LEU A 190 -4.78 7.99 -71.21
CA LEU A 190 -5.85 8.46 -72.10
C LEU A 190 -5.62 9.87 -72.63
N LEU A 191 -5.09 10.79 -71.81
CA LEU A 191 -4.74 12.15 -72.24
C LEU A 191 -3.53 12.18 -73.20
N ASN A 192 -2.62 11.20 -73.10
CA ASN A 192 -1.53 11.03 -74.07
C ASN A 192 -2.06 10.46 -75.40
N GLU A 193 -2.93 9.44 -75.36
CA GLU A 193 -3.58 8.89 -76.55
C GLU A 193 -4.42 9.94 -77.30
N ALA A 194 -5.24 10.72 -76.59
CA ALA A 194 -6.01 11.83 -77.16
C ALA A 194 -5.12 12.88 -77.85
N ASN A 195 -3.97 13.23 -77.24
CA ASN A 195 -3.01 14.16 -77.81
C ASN A 195 -2.34 13.63 -79.09
N GLU A 196 -2.07 12.31 -79.19
CA GLU A 196 -1.58 11.71 -80.44
C GLU A 196 -2.67 11.58 -81.52
N VAL A 197 -3.96 11.52 -81.16
CA VAL A 197 -5.06 11.63 -82.12
C VAL A 197 -5.18 13.07 -82.64
N MET A 198 -5.13 14.06 -81.75
CA MET A 198 -5.17 15.49 -82.12
C MET A 198 -4.06 15.87 -83.09
N LYS A 199 -2.81 15.44 -82.86
CA LYS A 199 -1.69 15.69 -83.79
C LYS A 199 -1.94 15.13 -85.20
N LYS A 200 -2.60 13.98 -85.32
CA LYS A 200 -2.96 13.39 -86.62
C LYS A 200 -4.01 14.25 -87.31
N GLN A 201 -5.06 14.66 -86.58
CA GLN A 201 -6.09 15.56 -87.09
C GLN A 201 -5.54 16.94 -87.47
N GLU A 202 -4.53 17.45 -86.76
CA GLU A 202 -3.82 18.69 -87.10
C GLU A 202 -3.09 18.56 -88.45
N ILE A 203 -2.36 17.47 -88.66
CA ILE A 203 -1.66 17.16 -89.92
C ILE A 203 -2.66 16.94 -91.07
N GLU A 204 -3.76 16.22 -90.82
CA GLU A 204 -4.83 15.97 -91.80
C GLU A 204 -5.53 17.27 -92.22
N LEU A 205 -5.87 18.14 -91.27
CA LEU A 205 -6.49 19.45 -91.56
C LEU A 205 -5.52 20.41 -92.26
N GLN A 206 -4.22 20.40 -91.92
CA GLN A 206 -3.21 21.16 -92.64
C GLN A 206 -3.11 20.69 -94.11
N GLY A 207 -3.10 19.38 -94.34
CA GLY A 207 -3.14 18.81 -95.70
C GLY A 207 -4.38 19.21 -96.49
N LEU A 208 -5.55 19.27 -95.84
CA LEU A 208 -6.78 19.76 -96.46
C LEU A 208 -6.74 21.27 -96.76
N GLN A 209 -6.11 22.09 -95.91
CA GLN A 209 -5.92 23.51 -96.20
C GLN A 209 -5.03 23.75 -97.42
N ASP A 210 -3.92 23.04 -97.53
CA ASP A 210 -3.01 23.21 -98.66
C ASP A 210 -3.59 22.65 -99.96
N ALA A 211 -4.42 21.61 -99.90
CA ALA A 211 -5.23 21.17 -101.04
C ALA A 211 -6.29 22.21 -101.46
N ILE A 212 -6.96 22.88 -100.50
CA ILE A 212 -7.88 23.99 -100.79
C ILE A 212 -7.13 25.16 -101.43
N ARG A 213 -5.94 25.52 -100.93
CA ARG A 213 -5.08 26.57 -101.49
C ARG A 213 -4.70 26.28 -102.95
N GLU A 214 -4.29 25.04 -103.24
CA GLU A 214 -3.99 24.60 -104.62
C GLU A 214 -5.22 24.74 -105.54
N LYS A 215 -6.43 24.49 -105.02
CA LYS A 215 -7.69 24.67 -105.76
C LYS A 215 -8.08 26.15 -105.93
N GLU A 216 -7.82 27.01 -104.96
CA GLU A 216 -7.97 28.47 -105.09
C GLU A 216 -7.07 29.00 -106.22
N GLU A 217 -5.80 28.58 -106.28
CA GLU A 217 -4.85 28.97 -107.33
C GLU A 217 -5.25 28.42 -108.72
N GLN A 218 -5.72 27.17 -108.80
CA GLN A 218 -6.24 26.57 -110.04
C GLN A 218 -7.53 27.25 -110.55
N LEU A 219 -8.37 27.77 -109.65
CA LEU A 219 -9.59 28.47 -110.03
C LEU A 219 -9.33 29.93 -110.40
N GLU A 220 -8.42 30.67 -109.74
CA GLU A 220 -8.08 32.04 -110.20
C GLU A 220 -7.30 32.03 -111.53
N THR A 221 -6.43 31.03 -111.76
CA THR A 221 -5.81 30.84 -113.09
C THR A 221 -6.85 30.49 -114.17
N SER A 222 -7.88 29.73 -113.83
CA SER A 222 -9.02 29.48 -114.73
C SER A 222 -9.89 30.72 -114.98
N LEU A 223 -10.16 31.52 -113.93
CA LEU A 223 -10.90 32.79 -114.03
C LEU A 223 -10.16 33.83 -114.88
N THR A 224 -8.85 33.97 -114.70
CA THR A 224 -8.03 34.89 -115.51
C THR A 224 -7.93 34.45 -116.97
N LEU A 225 -7.83 33.14 -117.25
CA LEU A 225 -7.91 32.60 -118.61
C LEU A 225 -9.28 32.88 -119.25
N ARG A 226 -10.39 32.66 -118.52
CA ARG A 226 -11.76 32.97 -118.99
C ARG A 226 -11.95 34.47 -119.25
N LYS A 227 -11.44 35.36 -118.38
CA LYS A 227 -11.49 36.82 -118.58
C LYS A 227 -10.78 37.21 -119.89
N LEU A 228 -9.61 36.62 -120.16
CA LEU A 228 -8.87 36.83 -121.41
C LEU A 228 -9.60 36.29 -122.66
N GLU A 229 -10.32 35.17 -122.54
CA GLU A 229 -11.14 34.63 -123.62
C GLU A 229 -12.40 35.47 -123.88
N GLU A 230 -13.05 35.97 -122.84
CA GLU A 230 -14.18 36.88 -122.97
C GLU A 230 -13.78 38.18 -123.70
N GLU A 231 -12.62 38.77 -123.39
CA GLU A 231 -12.09 39.93 -124.12
C GLU A 231 -11.75 39.60 -125.58
N LYS A 232 -11.25 38.39 -125.88
CA LYS A 232 -11.08 37.93 -127.27
C LYS A 232 -12.43 37.83 -128.00
N LEU A 233 -13.49 37.35 -127.34
CA LEU A 233 -14.84 37.25 -127.91
C LEU A 233 -15.55 38.61 -128.04
N LYS A 234 -15.26 39.58 -127.16
CA LYS A 234 -15.65 40.99 -127.32
C LYS A 234 -14.96 41.61 -128.53
N ALA A 235 -13.63 41.46 -128.65
CA ALA A 235 -12.86 41.97 -129.78
C ALA A 235 -13.24 41.31 -131.12
N ALA A 236 -13.52 40.00 -131.13
CA ALA A 236 -14.04 39.29 -132.30
C ALA A 236 -15.45 39.78 -132.67
N GLY A 237 -16.32 39.99 -131.68
CA GLY A 237 -17.65 40.56 -131.88
C GLY A 237 -17.62 41.98 -132.45
N ALA A 238 -16.73 42.84 -131.95
CA ALA A 238 -16.55 44.21 -132.46
C ALA A 238 -16.04 44.21 -133.92
N LYS A 239 -15.05 43.36 -134.25
CA LYS A 239 -14.57 43.17 -135.63
C LYS A 239 -15.66 42.62 -136.56
N LEU A 240 -16.50 41.73 -136.06
CA LEU A 240 -17.65 41.20 -136.82
C LEU A 240 -18.70 42.28 -137.05
N GLN A 241 -19.03 43.08 -136.04
CA GLN A 241 -19.95 44.22 -136.14
C GLN A 241 -19.42 45.29 -137.11
N GLN A 242 -18.13 45.58 -137.09
CA GLN A 242 -17.47 46.45 -138.07
C GLN A 242 -17.67 45.90 -139.48
N ARG A 243 -17.36 44.62 -139.73
CA ARG A 243 -17.57 43.98 -141.04
C ARG A 243 -19.04 43.93 -141.46
N THR A 244 -19.99 43.81 -140.53
CA THR A 244 -21.42 43.96 -140.82
C THR A 244 -21.75 45.37 -141.31
N MET A 245 -21.18 46.41 -140.69
CA MET A 245 -21.38 47.80 -141.11
C MET A 245 -20.72 48.08 -142.46
N GLU A 246 -19.48 47.62 -142.67
CA GLU A 246 -18.77 47.72 -143.96
C GLU A 246 -19.53 47.00 -145.08
N TRP A 247 -20.08 45.81 -144.82
CA TRP A 247 -20.92 45.07 -145.76
C TRP A 247 -22.24 45.79 -146.07
N LEU A 248 -22.89 46.39 -145.07
CA LEU A 248 -24.10 47.20 -145.27
C LEU A 248 -23.82 48.47 -146.09
N LEU A 249 -22.70 49.15 -145.83
CA LEU A 249 -22.28 50.31 -146.62
C LEU A 249 -21.94 49.91 -148.06
N ALA A 250 -21.16 48.85 -148.27
CA ALA A 250 -20.85 48.33 -149.60
C ALA A 250 -22.11 47.82 -150.34
N GLN A 251 -23.12 47.28 -149.62
CA GLN A 251 -24.41 46.93 -150.19
C GLN A 251 -25.21 48.17 -150.63
N GLU A 252 -25.16 49.26 -149.85
CA GLU A 252 -25.83 50.53 -150.18
C GLU A 252 -25.13 51.27 -151.33
N GLU A 253 -23.80 51.25 -151.37
CA GLU A 253 -23.00 51.73 -152.51
C GLU A 253 -23.26 50.91 -153.77
N LEU A 254 -23.41 49.58 -153.66
CA LEU A 254 -23.83 48.74 -154.78
C LEU A 254 -25.23 49.13 -155.31
N LYS A 255 -26.19 49.49 -154.44
CA LYS A 255 -27.50 50.01 -154.88
C LYS A 255 -27.33 51.33 -155.64
N LYS A 256 -26.59 52.28 -155.07
CA LYS A 256 -26.35 53.59 -155.71
C LYS A 256 -25.66 53.42 -157.06
N LEU A 257 -24.64 52.58 -157.15
CA LEU A 257 -23.97 52.25 -158.41
C LEU A 257 -24.91 51.55 -159.42
N ALA A 258 -25.89 50.76 -158.98
CA ALA A 258 -26.93 50.22 -159.86
C ALA A 258 -27.88 51.32 -160.37
N GLU A 259 -28.24 52.28 -159.51
CA GLU A 259 -29.07 53.43 -159.85
C GLU A 259 -28.34 54.46 -160.72
N GLU A 260 -27.02 54.60 -160.59
CA GLU A 260 -26.14 55.38 -161.48
C GLU A 260 -25.96 54.67 -162.83
N ALA A 261 -25.68 53.37 -162.83
CA ALA A 261 -25.54 52.57 -164.06
C ALA A 261 -26.86 52.52 -164.88
N SER A 262 -28.02 52.58 -164.21
CA SER A 262 -29.32 52.71 -164.86
C SER A 262 -29.55 54.09 -165.51
N ARG A 263 -28.74 55.10 -165.16
CA ARG A 263 -28.80 56.50 -165.66
C ARG A 263 -27.73 56.85 -166.70
N HIS A 264 -26.81 55.93 -167.04
CA HIS A 264 -25.81 56.11 -168.11
C HIS A 264 -25.86 54.95 -169.13
N THR A 265 -26.90 54.96 -169.96
CA THR A 265 -27.16 54.03 -171.07
C THR A 265 -26.28 54.29 -172.30
N GLY A 266 -24.95 54.30 -172.10
CA GLY A 266 -23.95 54.50 -173.17
C GLY A 266 -22.84 53.44 -173.22
N GLU A 267 -22.22 53.14 -172.08
CA GLU A 267 -20.96 52.35 -172.02
C GLU A 267 -21.09 51.09 -171.12
N ALA A 268 -22.32 50.61 -170.92
CA ALA A 268 -22.67 49.64 -169.88
C ALA A 268 -22.85 48.19 -170.41
N SER A 269 -21.74 47.49 -170.68
CA SER A 269 -21.75 46.03 -170.94
C SER A 269 -20.74 45.26 -170.09
N GLU A 270 -19.49 45.74 -170.03
CA GLU A 270 -18.43 45.15 -169.20
C GLU A 270 -18.71 45.34 -167.70
N THR A 271 -19.13 46.55 -167.33
CA THR A 271 -19.53 46.93 -165.96
C THR A 271 -20.65 46.05 -165.39
N PHE A 272 -21.60 45.58 -166.21
CA PHE A 272 -22.68 44.68 -165.78
C PHE A 272 -22.19 43.28 -165.39
N ASN A 273 -21.09 42.81 -165.96
CA ASN A 273 -20.52 41.52 -165.62
C ASN A 273 -19.74 41.60 -164.30
N ASP A 274 -19.00 42.68 -164.07
CA ASP A 274 -18.32 42.93 -162.79
C ASP A 274 -19.32 43.22 -161.67
N PHE A 275 -20.41 43.95 -161.94
CA PHE A 275 -21.52 44.10 -161.00
C PHE A 275 -22.10 42.74 -160.55
N ARG A 276 -22.17 41.75 -161.46
CA ARG A 276 -22.58 40.38 -161.12
C ARG A 276 -21.56 39.67 -160.22
N LYS A 277 -20.25 39.83 -160.47
CA LYS A 277 -19.17 39.28 -159.63
C LYS A 277 -19.21 39.89 -158.22
N VAL A 278 -19.32 41.22 -158.10
CA VAL A 278 -19.40 41.92 -156.80
C VAL A 278 -20.67 41.54 -156.05
N LYS A 279 -21.80 41.38 -156.74
CA LYS A 279 -23.05 40.88 -156.12
C LYS A 279 -22.93 39.43 -155.61
N GLN A 280 -22.18 38.57 -156.30
CA GLN A 280 -21.87 37.22 -155.81
C GLN A 280 -20.97 37.29 -154.58
N LEU A 281 -19.86 38.04 -154.64
CA LEU A 281 -18.94 38.24 -153.51
C LEU A 281 -19.66 38.82 -152.27
N LEU A 282 -20.59 39.76 -152.43
CA LEU A 282 -21.42 40.25 -151.33
C LEU A 282 -22.37 39.18 -150.76
N SER A 283 -22.82 38.21 -151.56
CA SER A 283 -23.57 37.05 -151.07
C SER A 283 -22.68 36.06 -150.33
N ASP A 284 -21.46 35.83 -150.82
CA ASP A 284 -20.49 34.91 -150.22
C ASP A 284 -19.99 35.46 -148.88
N VAL A 285 -19.58 36.74 -148.83
CA VAL A 285 -19.24 37.48 -147.61
C VAL A 285 -20.42 37.50 -146.62
N ARG A 286 -21.68 37.62 -147.09
CA ARG A 286 -22.85 37.49 -146.21
C ARG A 286 -22.94 36.09 -145.59
N SER A 287 -22.61 35.04 -146.34
CA SER A 287 -22.62 33.67 -145.82
C SER A 287 -21.50 33.43 -144.78
N GLU A 288 -20.31 33.99 -145.00
CA GLU A 288 -19.20 33.99 -144.05
C GLU A 288 -19.50 34.83 -142.79
N LEU A 289 -20.18 35.97 -142.95
CA LEU A 289 -20.61 36.83 -141.86
C LEU A 289 -21.62 36.10 -140.97
N VAL A 290 -22.61 35.42 -141.57
CA VAL A 290 -23.61 34.63 -140.84
C VAL A 290 -23.02 33.36 -140.20
N SER A 291 -22.07 32.69 -140.86
CA SER A 291 -21.39 31.52 -140.25
C SER A 291 -20.48 31.96 -139.09
N SER A 292 -19.78 33.09 -139.23
CA SER A 292 -19.00 33.72 -138.15
C SER A 292 -19.88 34.19 -136.99
N GLN A 293 -21.06 34.77 -137.27
CA GLN A 293 -22.04 35.15 -136.25
C GLN A 293 -22.58 33.93 -135.48
N LYS A 294 -22.86 32.83 -136.19
CA LYS A 294 -23.29 31.56 -135.56
C LYS A 294 -22.17 30.93 -134.73
N SER A 295 -20.92 30.99 -135.19
CA SER A 295 -19.75 30.52 -134.45
C SER A 295 -19.52 31.35 -133.18
N LEU A 296 -19.59 32.68 -133.28
CA LEU A 296 -19.51 33.60 -132.14
C LEU A 296 -20.63 33.36 -131.11
N ALA A 297 -21.86 33.09 -131.57
CA ALA A 297 -22.97 32.75 -130.68
C ALA A 297 -22.74 31.40 -129.96
N SER A 298 -22.28 30.37 -130.68
CA SER A 298 -21.96 29.06 -130.11
C SER A 298 -20.81 29.15 -129.09
N SER A 299 -19.79 29.95 -129.37
CA SER A 299 -18.66 30.17 -128.47
C SER A 299 -19.05 30.97 -127.22
N ARG A 300 -19.95 31.97 -127.33
CA ARG A 300 -20.53 32.65 -126.17
C ARG A 300 -21.35 31.70 -125.30
N GLN A 301 -22.18 30.84 -125.90
CA GLN A 301 -22.96 29.83 -125.16
C GLN A 301 -22.05 28.82 -124.44
N GLN A 302 -20.95 28.40 -125.06
CA GLN A 302 -19.95 27.54 -124.43
C GLN A 302 -19.25 28.24 -123.25
N MET A 303 -18.89 29.52 -123.41
CA MET A 303 -18.25 30.32 -122.36
C MET A 303 -19.21 30.58 -121.18
N GLU A 304 -20.51 30.77 -121.43
CA GLU A 304 -21.56 30.86 -120.41
C GLU A 304 -21.74 29.53 -119.64
N GLN A 305 -21.65 28.38 -120.33
CA GLN A 305 -21.67 27.06 -119.67
C GLN A 305 -20.41 26.83 -118.80
N GLN A 306 -19.24 27.27 -119.26
CA GLN A 306 -18.00 27.24 -118.48
C GLN A 306 -18.05 28.17 -117.28
N GLU A 307 -18.67 29.35 -117.40
CA GLU A 307 -18.95 30.27 -116.29
C GLU A 307 -19.83 29.62 -115.22
N GLN A 308 -20.91 28.94 -115.63
CA GLN A 308 -21.78 28.22 -114.68
C GLN A 308 -21.06 27.05 -113.98
N LEU A 309 -20.09 26.40 -114.63
CA LEU A 309 -19.26 25.37 -114.02
C LEU A 309 -18.24 25.95 -113.03
N LEU A 310 -17.49 26.98 -113.45
CA LEU A 310 -16.52 27.67 -112.57
C LEU A 310 -17.20 28.27 -111.34
N LYS A 311 -18.40 28.83 -111.50
CA LYS A 311 -19.19 29.35 -110.37
C LYS A 311 -19.52 28.27 -109.35
N LYS A 312 -19.97 27.08 -109.78
CA LYS A 312 -20.23 25.95 -108.87
C LYS A 312 -18.96 25.49 -108.16
N GLN A 313 -17.84 25.41 -108.87
CA GLN A 313 -16.56 25.03 -108.27
C GLN A 313 -16.08 26.03 -107.20
N LEU A 314 -16.36 27.33 -107.38
CA LEU A 314 -16.11 28.36 -106.35
C LEU A 314 -17.06 28.23 -105.15
N GLU A 315 -18.33 27.91 -105.39
CA GLU A 315 -19.34 27.68 -104.33
C GLU A 315 -19.00 26.42 -103.50
N GLU A 316 -18.61 25.32 -104.16
CA GLU A 316 -18.12 24.07 -103.55
C GLU A 316 -16.83 24.27 -102.74
N LEU A 317 -15.87 25.04 -103.28
CA LEU A 317 -14.60 25.36 -102.62
C LEU A 317 -14.81 26.20 -101.35
N GLU A 318 -15.69 27.20 -101.41
CA GLU A 318 -16.04 28.07 -100.29
C GLU A 318 -16.83 27.32 -99.20
N GLU A 319 -17.59 26.27 -99.54
CA GLU A 319 -18.16 25.33 -98.57
C GLU A 319 -17.10 24.42 -97.92
N GLN A 320 -16.16 23.88 -98.70
CA GLN A 320 -15.01 23.11 -98.18
C GLN A 320 -14.14 23.96 -97.24
N LYS A 321 -13.90 25.23 -97.58
CA LYS A 321 -13.18 26.20 -96.76
C LYS A 321 -13.87 26.44 -95.42
N LYS A 322 -15.20 26.57 -95.42
CA LYS A 322 -16.02 26.71 -94.20
C LYS A 322 -15.99 25.45 -93.34
N SER A 323 -16.07 24.25 -93.94
CA SER A 323 -16.03 23.01 -93.17
C SER A 323 -14.65 22.77 -92.54
N VAL A 324 -13.55 22.98 -93.27
CA VAL A 324 -12.18 22.89 -92.72
C VAL A 324 -11.94 23.95 -91.63
N ALA A 325 -12.42 25.18 -91.79
CA ALA A 325 -12.36 26.19 -90.73
C ALA A 325 -13.16 25.80 -89.48
N SER A 326 -14.32 25.16 -89.64
CA SER A 326 -15.12 24.62 -88.54
C SER A 326 -14.40 23.47 -87.82
N TYR A 327 -13.82 22.52 -88.57
CA TYR A 327 -13.05 21.41 -87.99
C TYR A 327 -11.80 21.89 -87.25
N MET A 328 -11.08 22.91 -87.75
CA MET A 328 -9.99 23.53 -86.98
C MET A 328 -10.48 24.17 -85.68
N GLY A 329 -11.64 24.83 -85.69
CA GLY A 329 -12.27 25.37 -84.49
C GLY A 329 -12.55 24.28 -83.46
N SER A 330 -13.14 23.16 -83.90
CA SER A 330 -13.38 21.97 -83.07
C SER A 330 -12.08 21.35 -82.52
N LEU A 331 -11.06 21.18 -83.35
CA LEU A 331 -9.75 20.64 -82.93
C LEU A 331 -9.07 21.55 -81.88
N LYS A 332 -9.12 22.87 -82.08
CA LYS A 332 -8.58 23.84 -81.12
C LYS A 332 -9.32 23.82 -79.79
N ASN A 333 -10.65 23.63 -79.81
CA ASN A 333 -11.43 23.46 -78.59
C ASN A 333 -11.05 22.16 -77.85
N ALA A 334 -10.90 21.04 -78.58
CA ALA A 334 -10.43 19.77 -78.00
C ALA A 334 -9.01 19.89 -77.42
N GLN A 335 -8.12 20.66 -78.04
CA GLN A 335 -6.78 20.95 -77.52
C GLN A 335 -6.81 21.71 -76.20
N ILE A 336 -7.71 22.69 -76.06
CA ILE A 336 -7.92 23.44 -74.81
C ILE A 336 -8.51 22.52 -73.72
N GLU A 337 -9.42 21.62 -74.08
CA GLU A 337 -10.02 20.65 -73.15
C GLU A 337 -8.99 19.63 -72.66
N VAL A 338 -8.18 19.04 -73.55
CA VAL A 338 -7.11 18.11 -73.16
C VAL A 338 -6.06 18.77 -72.26
N GLU A 339 -5.67 20.02 -72.51
CA GLU A 339 -4.74 20.72 -71.60
C GLU A 339 -5.43 21.11 -70.27
N SER A 340 -6.72 21.46 -70.28
CA SER A 340 -7.49 21.67 -69.04
C SER A 340 -7.51 20.40 -68.17
N GLU A 341 -7.73 19.24 -68.78
CA GLU A 341 -7.68 17.94 -68.10
C GLU A 341 -6.26 17.54 -67.67
N ARG A 342 -5.21 17.94 -68.40
CA ARG A 342 -3.80 17.79 -67.96
C ARG A 342 -3.45 18.69 -66.78
N VAL A 343 -4.00 19.91 -66.69
CA VAL A 343 -3.86 20.78 -65.51
C VAL A 343 -4.58 20.17 -64.31
N LYS A 344 -5.83 19.72 -64.48
CA LYS A 344 -6.59 19.02 -63.42
C LYS A 344 -5.87 17.76 -62.94
N LEU A 345 -5.34 16.95 -63.86
CA LEU A 345 -4.54 15.75 -63.55
C LEU A 345 -3.34 16.12 -62.66
N ARG A 346 -2.53 17.12 -63.08
CA ARG A 346 -1.35 17.58 -62.32
C ARG A 346 -1.70 18.06 -60.89
N VAL A 347 -2.86 18.68 -60.70
CA VAL A 347 -3.32 19.11 -59.36
C VAL A 347 -3.67 17.90 -58.48
N VAL A 348 -4.31 16.86 -59.01
CA VAL A 348 -4.63 15.65 -58.23
C VAL A 348 -3.38 14.77 -58.02
N GLU A 349 -2.47 14.68 -59.00
CA GLU A 349 -1.14 14.05 -58.82
C GLU A 349 -0.31 14.73 -57.73
N ALA A 350 -0.39 16.06 -57.59
CA ALA A 350 0.29 16.78 -56.52
C ALA A 350 -0.29 16.41 -55.14
N ARG A 351 -1.62 16.36 -55.02
CA ARG A 351 -2.32 15.97 -53.79
C ARG A 351 -2.10 14.49 -53.43
N ASN A 352 -2.00 13.59 -54.40
CA ASN A 352 -1.68 12.18 -54.11
C ASN A 352 -0.27 12.06 -53.52
N LYS A 353 0.70 12.82 -54.05
CA LYS A 353 2.08 12.88 -53.52
C LYS A 353 2.17 13.59 -52.17
N GLU A 354 1.21 14.43 -51.82
CA GLU A 354 1.06 15.02 -50.48
C GLU A 354 0.59 13.93 -49.50
N LEU A 355 -0.54 13.28 -49.82
CA LEU A 355 -1.07 12.13 -49.09
C LEU A 355 -0.05 10.98 -48.93
N GLU A 356 0.71 10.64 -49.97
CA GLU A 356 1.80 9.63 -49.91
C GLU A 356 2.87 9.96 -48.85
N ARG A 357 3.17 11.24 -48.62
CA ARG A 357 4.11 11.68 -47.58
C ARG A 357 3.45 11.64 -46.21
N ASP A 358 2.22 12.11 -46.10
CA ASP A 358 1.46 12.07 -44.84
C ASP A 358 1.32 10.62 -44.36
N LEU A 359 1.05 9.68 -45.26
CA LEU A 359 1.03 8.24 -44.98
C LEU A 359 2.40 7.62 -44.69
N SER A 360 3.51 8.29 -45.02
CA SER A 360 4.84 7.90 -44.53
C SER A 360 5.04 8.40 -43.09
N MET A 361 4.72 9.67 -42.83
CA MET A 361 4.84 10.27 -41.49
C MET A 361 3.92 9.58 -40.47
N GLU A 362 2.67 9.26 -40.83
CA GLU A 362 1.75 8.45 -40.00
C GLU A 362 2.32 7.05 -39.72
N ARG A 363 3.00 6.43 -40.69
CA ARG A 363 3.62 5.11 -40.53
C ARG A 363 4.84 5.15 -39.60
N GLU A 364 5.68 6.17 -39.76
CA GLU A 364 6.85 6.42 -38.91
C GLU A 364 6.41 6.70 -37.46
N LEU A 365 5.39 7.55 -37.25
CA LEU A 365 4.78 7.80 -35.94
C LEU A 365 4.21 6.53 -35.29
N ILE A 366 3.50 5.69 -36.05
CA ILE A 366 2.99 4.41 -35.53
C ILE A 366 4.13 3.46 -35.16
N GLU A 367 5.26 3.46 -35.88
CA GLU A 367 6.42 2.68 -35.47
C GLU A 367 7.07 3.24 -34.19
N GLU A 368 7.26 4.56 -34.07
CA GLU A 368 7.78 5.21 -32.86
C GLU A 368 6.93 4.87 -31.63
N LEU A 369 5.62 5.10 -31.70
CA LEU A 369 4.66 4.74 -30.64
C LEU A 369 4.69 3.24 -30.33
N GLN A 370 4.92 2.38 -31.33
CA GLN A 370 5.07 0.94 -31.12
C GLN A 370 6.41 0.58 -30.44
N GLN A 371 7.47 1.37 -30.60
CA GLN A 371 8.70 1.21 -29.79
C GLN A 371 8.49 1.75 -28.36
N GLU A 372 7.74 2.84 -28.17
CA GLU A 372 7.39 3.33 -26.83
C GLU A 372 6.54 2.34 -26.04
N LEU A 373 5.48 1.79 -26.65
CA LEU A 373 4.65 0.77 -26.03
C LEU A 373 5.45 -0.49 -25.64
N LYS A 374 6.47 -0.88 -26.42
CA LYS A 374 7.39 -1.97 -26.03
C LYS A 374 8.20 -1.60 -24.77
N LYS A 375 8.69 -0.36 -24.66
CA LYS A 375 9.38 0.13 -23.46
C LYS A 375 8.42 0.11 -22.26
N GLU A 376 7.22 0.67 -22.40
CA GLU A 376 6.21 0.68 -21.32
C GLU A 376 5.80 -0.73 -20.89
N LYS A 377 5.61 -1.67 -21.82
CA LYS A 377 5.42 -3.11 -21.52
C LYS A 377 6.57 -3.70 -20.73
N SER A 378 7.82 -3.35 -21.06
CA SER A 378 9.00 -3.85 -20.32
C SER A 378 9.10 -3.27 -18.91
N SER A 379 8.82 -1.97 -18.72
CA SER A 379 8.77 -1.32 -17.42
C SER A 379 7.63 -1.87 -16.55
N LEU A 380 6.46 -2.10 -17.13
CA LEU A 380 5.31 -2.71 -16.46
C LEU A 380 5.61 -4.16 -16.03
N LYS A 381 6.30 -4.93 -16.87
CA LYS A 381 6.76 -6.29 -16.51
C LYS A 381 7.74 -6.24 -15.33
N GLN A 382 8.69 -5.30 -15.32
CA GLN A 382 9.59 -5.11 -14.18
C GLN A 382 8.82 -4.73 -12.90
N ALA A 383 7.87 -3.81 -12.97
CA ALA A 383 7.04 -3.43 -11.82
C ALA A 383 6.24 -4.61 -11.25
N ILE A 384 5.71 -5.49 -12.11
CA ILE A 384 5.02 -6.73 -11.71
C ILE A 384 5.99 -7.71 -11.02
N GLU A 385 7.22 -7.83 -11.52
CA GLU A 385 8.26 -8.66 -10.89
C GLU A 385 8.68 -8.09 -9.53
N ASP A 386 8.87 -6.77 -9.42
CA ASP A 386 9.20 -6.07 -8.17
C ASP A 386 8.06 -6.20 -7.13
N ALA A 387 6.80 -6.09 -7.56
CA ALA A 387 5.63 -6.33 -6.71
C ALA A 387 5.53 -7.79 -6.26
N SER A 388 5.89 -8.75 -7.12
CA SER A 388 5.95 -10.17 -6.75
C SER A 388 7.03 -10.44 -5.67
N PHE A 389 8.18 -9.77 -5.77
CA PHE A 389 9.24 -9.83 -4.77
C PHE A 389 8.81 -9.17 -3.45
N LEU A 390 8.14 -8.01 -3.48
CA LEU A 390 7.56 -7.40 -2.29
C LEU A 390 6.51 -8.31 -1.63
N ARG A 391 5.66 -8.98 -2.42
CA ARG A 391 4.67 -9.93 -1.91
C ARG A 391 5.32 -11.16 -1.26
N GLN A 392 6.39 -11.70 -1.85
CA GLN A 392 7.19 -12.76 -1.23
C GLN A 392 7.83 -12.30 0.09
N LYS A 393 8.38 -11.07 0.13
CA LYS A 393 9.01 -10.48 1.32
C LYS A 393 8.01 -10.22 2.45
N VAL A 394 6.78 -9.78 2.11
CA VAL A 394 5.65 -9.68 3.05
C VAL A 394 5.33 -11.06 3.63
N GLU A 395 5.28 -12.10 2.81
CA GLU A 395 4.93 -13.44 3.27
C GLU A 395 6.01 -14.08 4.15
N GLN A 396 7.28 -13.93 3.79
CA GLN A 396 8.40 -14.29 4.66
C GLN A 396 8.30 -13.59 6.03
N LYS A 397 8.01 -12.27 6.04
CA LYS A 397 7.89 -11.51 7.28
C LYS A 397 6.64 -11.88 8.10
N ASN A 398 5.53 -12.26 7.45
CA ASN A 398 4.36 -12.85 8.12
C ASN A 398 4.74 -14.17 8.83
N ALA A 399 5.51 -15.05 8.17
CA ALA A 399 5.95 -16.33 8.73
C ALA A 399 6.87 -16.15 9.95
N GLU A 400 7.93 -15.35 9.80
CA GLU A 400 8.85 -14.98 10.90
C GLU A 400 8.10 -14.33 12.10
N PHE A 401 7.03 -13.57 11.82
CA PHE A 401 6.18 -12.96 12.85
C PHE A 401 5.30 -14.00 13.56
N GLY A 402 4.78 -15.00 12.84
CA GLY A 402 4.10 -16.14 13.43
C GLY A 402 5.02 -16.95 14.35
N GLU A 403 6.26 -17.20 13.93
CA GLU A 403 7.28 -17.86 14.76
C GLU A 403 7.57 -17.07 16.04
N MET A 404 7.79 -15.75 15.94
CA MET A 404 8.01 -14.91 17.12
C MET A 404 6.77 -14.81 18.04
N SER A 405 5.55 -14.86 17.49
CA SER A 405 4.31 -14.92 18.27
C SER A 405 4.25 -16.19 19.13
N ASN A 406 4.63 -17.35 18.57
CA ASN A 406 4.71 -18.61 19.30
C ASN A 406 5.77 -18.56 20.41
N VAL A 407 6.94 -17.97 20.15
CA VAL A 407 8.00 -17.78 21.16
C VAL A 407 7.55 -16.84 22.29
N LEU A 408 6.79 -15.78 21.99
CA LEU A 408 6.19 -14.91 23.00
C LEU A 408 5.22 -15.67 23.91
N GLN A 409 4.31 -16.47 23.34
CA GLN A 409 3.36 -17.27 24.12
C GLN A 409 4.05 -18.27 25.07
N ILE A 410 5.18 -18.85 24.63
CA ILE A 410 6.01 -19.71 25.49
C ILE A 410 6.60 -18.90 26.65
N LYS A 411 7.20 -17.72 26.39
CA LYS A 411 7.75 -16.86 27.46
C LYS A 411 6.68 -16.32 28.42
N GLU A 412 5.47 -16.07 27.95
CA GLU A 412 4.33 -15.73 28.80
C GLU A 412 3.94 -16.88 29.73
N ALA A 413 3.96 -18.13 29.24
CA ALA A 413 3.73 -19.31 30.06
C ALA A 413 4.85 -19.51 31.10
N ASP A 414 6.13 -19.42 30.69
CA ASP A 414 7.30 -19.52 31.58
C ASP A 414 7.25 -18.47 32.71
N LEU A 415 6.84 -17.23 32.38
CA LEU A 415 6.71 -16.14 33.33
C LEU A 415 5.59 -16.41 34.36
N VAL A 416 4.48 -17.00 33.91
CA VAL A 416 3.36 -17.41 34.78
C VAL A 416 3.76 -18.58 35.67
N GLU A 417 4.50 -19.58 35.16
CA GLU A 417 5.01 -20.70 35.96
C GLU A 417 5.98 -20.20 37.04
N ALA A 418 6.96 -19.37 36.70
CA ALA A 418 7.89 -18.77 37.66
C ALA A 418 7.16 -17.93 38.74
N LYS A 419 6.03 -17.29 38.39
CA LYS A 419 5.19 -16.55 39.36
C LYS A 419 4.46 -17.48 40.34
N LEU A 420 4.02 -18.65 39.87
CA LEU A 420 3.40 -19.68 40.70
C LEU A 420 4.44 -20.38 41.59
N GLU A 421 5.64 -20.65 41.08
CA GLU A 421 6.81 -21.14 41.83
C GLU A 421 7.13 -20.21 43.02
N ILE A 422 7.20 -18.89 42.79
CA ILE A 422 7.41 -17.88 43.85
C ILE A 422 6.25 -17.87 44.87
N GLN A 423 4.99 -18.05 44.45
CA GLN A 423 3.86 -18.14 45.38
C GLN A 423 3.89 -19.43 46.22
N HIS A 424 4.27 -20.56 45.62
CA HIS A 424 4.43 -21.82 46.33
C HIS A 424 5.48 -21.70 47.43
N LEU A 425 6.70 -21.28 47.07
CA LEU A 425 7.81 -21.10 48.01
C LEU A 425 7.48 -20.13 49.15
N LYS A 426 6.78 -19.01 48.86
CA LYS A 426 6.30 -18.07 49.88
C LYS A 426 5.24 -18.67 50.81
N SER A 427 4.40 -19.58 50.31
CA SER A 427 3.43 -20.30 51.16
C SER A 427 4.11 -21.33 52.07
N GLU A 428 5.19 -21.96 51.62
CA GLU A 428 6.02 -22.87 52.42
C GLU A 428 6.87 -22.12 53.45
N GLN A 429 7.47 -20.98 53.09
CA GLN A 429 8.16 -20.09 54.03
C GLN A 429 7.21 -19.66 55.15
N ALA A 430 5.97 -19.27 54.83
CA ALA A 430 4.96 -18.92 55.83
C ALA A 430 4.54 -20.11 56.72
N ALA A 431 4.64 -21.35 56.24
CA ALA A 431 4.42 -22.54 57.06
C ALA A 431 5.61 -22.83 58.00
N LEU A 432 6.85 -22.71 57.49
CA LEU A 432 8.08 -22.86 58.29
C LEU A 432 8.22 -21.76 59.35
N GLN A 433 7.82 -20.52 59.03
CA GLN A 433 7.71 -19.40 59.97
C GLN A 433 6.86 -19.79 61.19
N LEU A 434 5.65 -20.33 60.97
CA LEU A 434 4.75 -20.78 62.03
C LEU A 434 5.33 -21.95 62.83
N ILE A 435 6.06 -22.87 62.18
CA ILE A 435 6.75 -23.98 62.87
C ILE A 435 7.90 -23.46 63.74
N SER A 436 8.67 -22.47 63.27
CA SER A 436 9.70 -21.82 64.08
C SER A 436 9.10 -21.07 65.27
N GLU A 437 7.97 -20.37 65.10
CA GLU A 437 7.25 -19.68 66.18
C GLU A 437 6.70 -20.67 67.22
N GLU A 438 6.15 -21.81 66.78
CA GLU A 438 5.73 -22.90 67.67
C GLU A 438 6.93 -23.49 68.43
N LYS A 439 8.09 -23.64 67.78
CA LYS A 439 9.32 -24.17 68.39
C LYS A 439 10.00 -23.18 69.35
N ASP A 440 10.04 -21.88 69.06
CA ASP A 440 10.48 -20.86 70.01
C ASP A 440 9.58 -20.87 71.27
N LEU A 441 8.27 -21.08 71.09
CA LEU A 441 7.32 -21.20 72.19
C LEU A 441 7.48 -22.52 72.99
N GLU A 442 7.78 -23.65 72.35
CA GLU A 442 8.06 -24.92 73.03
C GLU A 442 9.39 -24.89 73.80
N LEU A 443 10.45 -24.36 73.19
CA LEU A 443 11.73 -24.09 73.84
C LEU A 443 11.58 -23.14 75.04
N SER A 444 10.74 -22.11 74.94
CA SER A 444 10.42 -21.21 76.05
C SER A 444 9.75 -21.94 77.22
N LYS A 445 8.78 -22.83 76.95
CA LYS A 445 8.15 -23.70 77.97
C LYS A 445 9.18 -24.66 78.60
N ALA A 446 10.05 -25.26 77.79
CA ALA A 446 11.08 -26.20 78.26
C ALA A 446 12.10 -25.50 79.17
N ARG A 447 12.60 -24.32 78.77
CA ARG A 447 13.49 -23.48 79.59
C ARG A 447 12.82 -23.06 80.90
N LYS A 448 11.53 -22.71 80.88
CA LYS A 448 10.79 -22.39 82.12
C LYS A 448 10.66 -23.58 83.07
N LYS A 449 10.48 -24.81 82.55
CA LYS A 449 10.53 -26.03 83.39
C LYS A 449 11.92 -26.25 83.99
N LEU A 450 12.96 -26.13 83.18
CA LEU A 450 14.36 -26.28 83.63
C LEU A 450 14.71 -25.26 84.71
N GLU A 451 14.29 -24.00 84.55
CA GLU A 451 14.46 -22.94 85.56
C GLU A 451 13.72 -23.28 86.87
N GLN A 452 12.48 -23.80 86.79
CA GLN A 452 11.74 -24.23 87.97
C GLN A 452 12.46 -25.38 88.71
N VAL A 453 12.93 -26.40 88.00
CA VAL A 453 13.67 -27.53 88.60
C VAL A 453 14.99 -27.05 89.20
N ASN A 454 15.71 -26.14 88.53
CA ASN A 454 16.93 -25.54 89.08
C ASN A 454 16.68 -24.68 90.32
N GLN A 455 15.58 -23.91 90.37
CA GLN A 455 15.18 -23.17 91.57
C GLN A 455 14.81 -24.11 92.72
N GLU A 456 14.05 -25.18 92.46
CA GLU A 456 13.75 -26.23 93.45
C GLU A 456 15.04 -26.88 93.99
N ILE A 457 16.01 -27.19 93.11
CA ILE A 457 17.32 -27.73 93.48
C ILE A 457 18.17 -26.71 94.26
N ALA A 458 18.11 -25.42 93.92
CA ALA A 458 18.80 -24.36 94.66
C ALA A 458 18.23 -24.19 96.07
N GLU A 459 16.91 -24.27 96.24
CA GLU A 459 16.27 -24.28 97.57
C GLU A 459 16.64 -25.52 98.38
N LEU A 460 16.64 -26.72 97.76
CA LEU A 460 17.10 -27.96 98.38
C LEU A 460 18.56 -27.86 98.84
N LYS A 461 19.43 -27.29 98.01
CA LYS A 461 20.85 -27.08 98.32
C LYS A 461 21.05 -26.06 99.45
N MET A 462 20.32 -24.96 99.44
CA MET A 462 20.34 -23.96 100.52
C MET A 462 19.83 -24.55 101.84
N LEU A 463 18.79 -25.40 101.81
CA LEU A 463 18.30 -26.12 102.97
C LEU A 463 19.38 -27.07 103.50
N LEU A 464 19.96 -27.92 102.64
CA LEU A 464 21.03 -28.85 103.01
C LEU A 464 22.22 -28.11 103.62
N SER A 465 22.75 -27.07 102.97
CA SER A 465 23.87 -26.28 103.53
C SER A 465 23.49 -25.57 104.84
N SER A 466 22.24 -25.11 105.02
CA SER A 466 21.80 -24.52 106.28
C SER A 466 21.75 -25.55 107.42
N ARG A 467 21.35 -26.79 107.13
CA ARG A 467 21.31 -27.89 108.12
C ARG A 467 22.67 -28.52 108.38
N GLU A 468 23.53 -28.60 107.37
CA GLU A 468 24.93 -29.01 107.52
C GLU A 468 25.70 -28.05 108.44
N ASN A 469 25.51 -26.73 108.29
CA ASN A 469 26.04 -25.74 109.23
C ASN A 469 25.50 -25.93 110.66
N GLN A 470 24.24 -26.33 110.84
CA GLN A 470 23.68 -26.66 112.16
C GLN A 470 24.29 -27.95 112.74
N LEU A 471 24.53 -28.96 111.91
CA LEU A 471 25.17 -30.22 112.32
C LEU A 471 26.65 -30.00 112.70
N ILE A 472 27.37 -29.14 111.97
CA ILE A 472 28.73 -28.69 112.33
C ILE A 472 28.73 -27.97 113.70
N GLN A 473 27.75 -27.09 113.96
CA GLN A 473 27.59 -26.43 115.26
C GLN A 473 27.27 -27.43 116.39
N ALA A 474 26.35 -28.38 116.17
CA ALA A 474 26.03 -29.43 117.12
C ALA A 474 27.25 -30.32 117.42
N THR A 475 28.01 -30.69 116.40
CA THR A 475 29.24 -31.50 116.53
C THR A 475 30.33 -30.76 117.31
N ALA A 476 30.49 -29.45 117.08
CA ALA A 476 31.41 -28.61 117.85
C ALA A 476 30.98 -28.48 119.32
N LEU A 477 29.68 -28.39 119.60
CA LEU A 477 29.14 -28.27 120.95
C LEU A 477 29.15 -29.60 121.71
N LEU A 478 28.97 -30.73 121.02
CA LEU A 478 29.24 -32.07 121.55
C LEU A 478 30.71 -32.22 121.91
N LYS A 479 31.63 -31.79 121.05
CA LYS A 479 33.06 -31.81 121.35
C LYS A 479 33.42 -30.92 122.56
N GLU A 480 32.82 -29.73 122.69
CA GLU A 480 32.98 -28.89 123.88
C GLU A 480 32.46 -29.60 125.15
N LYS A 481 31.38 -30.38 125.03
CA LYS A 481 30.85 -31.21 126.11
C LYS A 481 31.77 -32.37 126.46
N ASP A 482 32.36 -33.07 125.48
CA ASP A 482 33.37 -34.11 125.72
C ASP A 482 34.61 -33.53 126.41
N GLU A 483 35.10 -32.37 125.96
CA GLU A 483 36.18 -31.62 126.62
C GLU A 483 35.76 -31.16 128.05
N HIS A 484 34.47 -30.97 128.32
CA HIS A 484 33.96 -30.67 129.65
C HIS A 484 33.79 -31.90 130.54
N VAL A 485 33.42 -33.06 129.98
CA VAL A 485 33.39 -34.36 130.67
C VAL A 485 34.81 -34.79 131.03
N GLN A 486 35.78 -34.60 130.14
CA GLN A 486 37.19 -34.86 130.42
C GLN A 486 37.69 -34.03 131.62
N ARG A 487 37.39 -32.73 131.66
CA ARG A 487 37.73 -31.86 132.81
C ARG A 487 37.11 -32.36 134.13
N VAL A 488 35.85 -32.79 134.12
CA VAL A 488 35.17 -33.35 135.31
C VAL A 488 35.75 -34.72 135.71
N GLN A 489 36.18 -35.53 134.73
CA GLN A 489 36.85 -36.80 134.97
C GLN A 489 38.23 -36.61 135.62
N ASP A 490 38.93 -35.52 135.28
CA ASP A 490 40.20 -35.15 135.89
C ASP A 490 40.02 -34.60 137.31
N GLU A 491 39.00 -33.78 137.58
CA GLU A 491 38.61 -33.34 138.93
C GLU A 491 38.17 -34.51 139.84
N LEU A 492 37.47 -35.51 139.28
CA LEU A 492 37.09 -36.73 139.99
C LEU A 492 38.32 -37.56 140.42
N ASN A 493 39.42 -37.51 139.66
CA ASN A 493 40.66 -38.20 140.01
C ASN A 493 41.41 -37.48 141.17
N ASP A 494 41.41 -36.15 141.21
CA ASP A 494 42.03 -35.38 142.30
C ASP A 494 41.26 -35.51 143.64
N THR A 495 39.93 -35.57 143.61
CA THR A 495 39.12 -35.87 144.80
C THR A 495 39.31 -37.29 145.31
N LYS A 496 39.54 -38.26 144.40
CA LYS A 496 39.84 -39.66 144.75
C LYS A 496 41.17 -39.81 145.49
N MET A 497 42.21 -39.08 145.08
CA MET A 497 43.51 -39.03 145.78
C MET A 497 43.37 -38.60 147.25
N LYS A 498 42.48 -37.62 147.53
CA LYS A 498 42.25 -37.09 148.89
C LYS A 498 41.46 -38.03 149.79
N PHE A 499 40.70 -38.97 149.22
CA PHE A 499 40.08 -40.06 149.98
C PHE A 499 41.13 -41.09 150.45
N SER A 500 42.12 -41.38 149.60
CA SER A 500 43.14 -42.42 149.86
C SER A 500 44.07 -42.14 151.05
N GLU A 501 44.23 -40.89 151.51
CA GLU A 501 44.99 -40.62 152.74
C GLU A 501 44.20 -40.98 154.02
N ALA A 502 42.88 -40.77 154.04
CA ALA A 502 42.04 -40.97 155.22
C ALA A 502 41.79 -42.46 155.55
N GLU A 503 41.83 -43.32 154.55
CA GLU A 503 41.56 -44.76 154.66
C GLU A 503 42.68 -45.53 155.40
N THR A 504 43.91 -45.02 155.33
CA THR A 504 45.15 -45.65 155.85
C THR A 504 45.20 -45.90 157.36
N VAL A 505 44.29 -45.30 158.14
CA VAL A 505 44.30 -45.37 159.62
C VAL A 505 43.38 -46.48 160.16
N ILE A 506 42.45 -47.02 159.35
CA ILE A 506 41.41 -47.95 159.82
C ILE A 506 41.73 -49.43 159.46
N GLU A 507 42.43 -49.71 158.36
CA GLU A 507 42.79 -51.08 157.95
C GLU A 507 43.95 -51.72 158.75
N ARG A 508 44.05 -51.43 160.05
CA ARG A 508 44.98 -52.09 160.99
C ARG A 508 44.31 -53.14 161.89
N ILE A 509 43.07 -53.56 161.55
CA ILE A 509 42.20 -54.37 162.42
C ILE A 509 41.61 -55.62 161.74
N VAL A 510 41.57 -55.72 160.40
CA VAL A 510 41.02 -56.91 159.68
C VAL A 510 42.09 -57.65 158.87
N GLU A 511 43.25 -57.83 159.51
CA GLU A 511 44.13 -58.94 159.20
C GLU A 511 43.39 -60.26 159.55
N LEU A 512 43.60 -61.35 158.79
CA LEU A 512 42.84 -62.61 158.78
C LEU A 512 41.48 -62.60 158.03
N THR A 513 41.45 -63.17 156.82
CA THR A 513 40.72 -64.44 156.52
C THR A 513 40.90 -64.87 155.05
N ASN A 514 41.63 -65.97 154.83
CA ASN A 514 41.67 -66.87 153.64
C ASN A 514 41.95 -66.28 152.23
N ARG A 515 43.05 -66.57 151.52
CA ARG A 515 43.60 -67.85 150.98
C ARG A 515 43.07 -68.32 149.59
N LEU A 516 43.95 -68.15 148.60
CA LEU A 516 44.36 -69.11 147.55
C LEU A 516 43.37 -69.70 146.49
N VAL A 517 43.54 -69.25 145.23
CA VAL A 517 44.13 -70.02 144.07
C VAL A 517 43.25 -70.99 143.21
N ILE A 518 43.45 -70.90 141.86
CA ILE A 518 42.84 -71.60 140.67
C ILE A 518 41.29 -71.51 140.51
N SER A 519 40.64 -71.73 139.34
CA SER A 519 41.02 -72.18 137.96
C SER A 519 40.05 -71.52 136.92
N VAL A 520 40.44 -71.02 135.73
CA VAL A 520 40.76 -71.70 134.43
C VAL A 520 39.53 -72.14 133.58
N LYS A 521 39.56 -71.78 132.27
CA LYS A 521 38.75 -72.27 131.12
C LYS A 521 37.27 -71.82 131.03
N ASP A 522 36.61 -71.78 129.86
CA ASP A 522 36.92 -72.19 128.46
C ASP A 522 36.77 -70.99 127.48
N GLU A 523 37.46 -70.84 126.33
CA GLU A 523 37.40 -71.59 125.03
C GLU A 523 36.05 -71.42 124.27
N ASP A 524 35.97 -71.17 122.94
CA ASP A 524 37.04 -70.97 121.93
C ASP A 524 36.59 -70.34 120.57
N ASN A 525 37.58 -70.05 119.70
CA ASN A 525 37.60 -70.12 118.22
C ASN A 525 36.72 -69.26 117.25
N ASN A 526 37.38 -68.29 116.60
CA ASN A 526 37.96 -68.35 115.22
C ASN A 526 37.14 -68.47 113.88
N VAL A 527 37.77 -67.88 112.84
CA VAL A 527 37.89 -68.32 111.42
C VAL A 527 36.89 -67.89 110.31
N LEU A 528 37.37 -66.94 109.48
CA LEU A 528 37.33 -66.78 107.99
C LEU A 528 36.04 -66.88 107.12
N ARG A 529 35.88 -65.86 106.24
CA ARG A 529 35.86 -65.88 104.73
C ARG A 529 35.67 -67.25 104.01
N PRO A 530 35.06 -67.36 102.79
CA PRO A 530 34.94 -66.31 101.74
C PRO A 530 33.64 -66.38 100.82
N VAL A 531 33.38 -65.41 99.91
CA VAL A 531 33.50 -65.42 98.40
C VAL A 531 32.38 -66.10 97.54
N ASP A 532 31.71 -65.26 96.74
CA ASP A 532 31.30 -65.32 95.32
C ASP A 532 30.21 -66.25 94.67
N GLU A 533 29.47 -65.59 93.74
CA GLU A 533 29.00 -65.96 92.38
C GLU A 533 27.85 -66.97 92.02
N VAL A 534 26.89 -66.41 91.25
CA VAL A 534 26.31 -66.90 89.95
C VAL A 534 25.33 -68.10 89.88
N GLY A 535 24.26 -67.93 89.07
CA GLY A 535 23.44 -68.99 88.44
C GLY A 535 21.92 -68.76 88.55
N HIS A 536 21.19 -68.22 87.56
CA HIS A 536 20.75 -68.73 86.23
C HIS A 536 19.55 -69.73 86.21
N GLU A 537 18.49 -69.34 85.48
CA GLU A 537 17.67 -70.19 84.56
C GLU A 537 16.64 -71.21 85.15
N LEU A 538 15.53 -71.63 84.46
CA LEU A 538 14.91 -71.25 83.17
C LEU A 538 13.42 -71.73 83.02
N MET A 539 12.71 -71.23 82.00
CA MET A 539 11.49 -71.80 81.32
C MET A 539 10.18 -71.91 82.16
N HIS A 540 8.95 -71.94 81.60
CA HIS A 540 8.38 -72.11 80.23
C HIS A 540 6.93 -71.49 80.17
N GLN A 541 6.10 -71.39 79.12
CA GLN A 541 6.10 -71.83 77.70
C GLN A 541 5.17 -70.91 76.81
N LEU A 542 4.86 -71.39 75.59
CA LEU A 542 3.95 -70.99 74.48
C LEU A 542 2.43 -70.80 74.78
N VAL A 543 1.54 -70.28 73.90
CA VAL A 543 1.58 -69.34 72.73
C VAL A 543 0.13 -68.98 72.28
N ASP A 544 -0.10 -67.84 71.58
CA ASP A 544 -0.70 -67.70 70.21
C ASP A 544 -1.37 -66.31 69.93
N ARG A 545 -1.72 -66.07 68.65
CA ARG A 545 -2.18 -64.85 67.94
C ARG A 545 -3.73 -64.89 67.71
N PRO A 546 -4.40 -64.00 66.92
CA PRO A 546 -4.03 -62.68 66.37
C PRO A 546 -5.12 -61.57 66.46
N SER A 547 -4.77 -60.33 66.09
CA SER A 547 -5.49 -59.43 65.13
C SER A 547 -5.17 -57.95 65.38
N ASN A 548 -4.80 -57.17 64.34
CA ASN A 548 -4.61 -55.71 64.49
C ASN A 548 -4.60 -54.86 63.18
N ASP A 549 -5.26 -55.28 62.09
CA ASP A 549 -5.28 -54.51 60.82
C ASP A 549 -6.13 -53.23 60.85
N PHE A 550 -7.27 -53.26 61.56
CA PHE A 550 -8.28 -52.19 61.50
C PHE A 550 -7.77 -50.80 61.94
N ARG A 551 -6.69 -50.71 62.73
CA ARG A 551 -6.20 -49.43 63.27
C ARG A 551 -5.32 -48.64 62.29
N LEU A 552 -4.68 -49.29 61.31
CA LEU A 552 -4.00 -48.60 60.21
C LEU A 552 -5.02 -48.19 59.14
N GLN A 553 -5.84 -49.13 58.65
CA GLN A 553 -6.84 -48.85 57.61
C GLN A 553 -7.79 -47.70 57.99
N LYS A 554 -8.24 -47.63 59.24
CA LYS A 554 -9.07 -46.50 59.70
C LYS A 554 -8.34 -45.17 59.63
N LYS A 555 -7.06 -45.09 60.04
CA LYS A 555 -6.26 -43.86 59.92
C LYS A 555 -6.08 -43.46 58.46
N GLN A 556 -5.84 -44.43 57.58
CA GLN A 556 -5.62 -44.22 56.16
C GLN A 556 -6.87 -43.65 55.48
N LEU A 557 -8.05 -44.23 55.75
CA LEU A 557 -9.35 -43.70 55.31
C LEU A 557 -9.69 -42.33 55.94
N GLU A 558 -9.31 -42.08 57.20
CA GLU A 558 -9.47 -40.76 57.82
C GLU A 558 -8.57 -39.70 57.17
N THR A 559 -7.35 -40.05 56.73
CA THR A 559 -6.49 -39.15 55.96
C THR A 559 -6.99 -38.93 54.54
N GLU A 560 -7.48 -39.96 53.84
CA GLU A 560 -8.09 -39.82 52.51
C GLU A 560 -9.35 -38.95 52.56
N LEU A 561 -10.23 -39.18 53.55
CA LEU A 561 -11.44 -38.38 53.75
C LEU A 561 -11.13 -36.92 54.16
N LYS A 562 -10.03 -36.66 54.87
CA LYS A 562 -9.53 -35.29 55.07
C LYS A 562 -9.03 -34.68 53.76
N PHE A 563 -8.18 -35.40 53.02
CA PHE A 563 -7.58 -34.94 51.77
C PHE A 563 -8.63 -34.63 50.70
N THR A 564 -9.61 -35.52 50.47
CA THR A 564 -10.72 -35.27 49.54
C THR A 564 -11.58 -34.08 49.98
N LYS A 565 -11.73 -33.84 51.28
CA LYS A 565 -12.52 -32.72 51.84
C LYS A 565 -11.76 -31.38 51.87
N GLU A 566 -10.45 -31.41 51.69
CA GLU A 566 -9.61 -30.22 51.47
C GLU A 566 -9.46 -29.97 49.96
N SER A 567 -9.25 -31.00 49.14
CA SER A 567 -9.35 -30.96 47.68
C SER A 567 -10.69 -30.41 47.19
N LEU A 568 -11.82 -30.87 47.78
CA LEU A 568 -13.16 -30.35 47.47
C LEU A 568 -13.30 -28.84 47.74
N LYS A 569 -12.63 -28.30 48.78
CA LYS A 569 -12.64 -26.85 49.07
C LYS A 569 -11.74 -26.07 48.12
N VAL A 570 -10.62 -26.66 47.70
CA VAL A 570 -9.78 -26.06 46.64
C VAL A 570 -10.58 -25.98 45.35
N LYS A 571 -11.26 -27.08 44.96
CA LYS A 571 -12.18 -27.09 43.82
C LYS A 571 -13.39 -26.15 43.98
N GLU A 572 -13.93 -25.99 45.18
CA GLU A 572 -14.96 -24.98 45.49
C GLU A 572 -14.44 -23.55 45.26
N MET A 573 -13.20 -23.24 45.66
CA MET A 573 -12.58 -21.93 45.39
C MET A 573 -12.19 -21.74 43.92
N GLU A 574 -11.71 -22.78 43.24
CA GLU A 574 -11.47 -22.77 41.79
C GLU A 574 -12.77 -22.49 41.01
N VAL A 575 -13.86 -23.16 41.37
CA VAL A 575 -15.19 -22.93 40.75
C VAL A 575 -15.67 -21.51 41.01
N LEU A 576 -15.51 -20.97 42.23
CA LEU A 576 -15.84 -19.57 42.52
C LEU A 576 -14.94 -18.56 41.78
N ALA A 577 -13.68 -18.90 41.50
CA ALA A 577 -12.78 -18.09 40.68
C ALA A 577 -13.17 -18.15 39.20
N ALA A 578 -13.45 -19.35 38.67
CA ALA A 578 -13.93 -19.57 37.31
C ALA A 578 -15.28 -18.90 37.06
N GLN A 579 -16.20 -18.94 38.03
CA GLN A 579 -17.49 -18.27 37.96
C GLN A 579 -17.34 -16.74 37.91
N ARG A 580 -16.37 -16.16 38.63
CA ARG A 580 -16.02 -14.73 38.51
C ARG A 580 -15.42 -14.39 37.15
N ALA A 581 -14.50 -15.22 36.66
CA ALA A 581 -13.92 -15.06 35.33
C ALA A 581 -14.98 -15.13 34.21
N LEU A 582 -15.95 -16.05 34.33
CA LEU A 582 -17.13 -16.11 33.48
C LEU A 582 -17.94 -14.81 33.54
N THR A 583 -18.32 -14.32 34.73
CA THR A 583 -19.10 -13.06 34.82
C THR A 583 -18.36 -11.84 34.25
N ILE A 584 -17.02 -11.83 34.27
CA ILE A 584 -16.22 -10.79 33.61
C ILE A 584 -16.28 -10.96 32.08
N LYS A 585 -16.16 -12.20 31.58
CA LYS A 585 -16.28 -12.51 30.14
C LYS A 585 -17.69 -12.31 29.59
N ASP A 586 -18.74 -12.52 30.37
CA ASP A 586 -20.12 -12.24 29.98
C ASP A 586 -20.33 -10.72 29.78
N GLU A 587 -19.79 -9.88 30.67
CA GLU A 587 -19.88 -8.42 30.54
C GLU A 587 -18.95 -7.87 29.43
N GLU A 588 -17.78 -8.48 29.19
CA GLU A 588 -16.96 -8.22 27.99
C GLU A 588 -17.72 -8.56 26.70
N LEU A 589 -18.36 -9.74 26.63
CA LEU A 589 -19.15 -10.17 25.48
C LEU A 589 -20.35 -9.25 25.23
N LYS A 590 -21.04 -8.83 26.28
CA LYS A 590 -22.11 -7.83 26.21
C LYS A 590 -21.62 -6.49 25.66
N MET A 591 -20.49 -5.97 26.14
CA MET A 591 -19.85 -4.76 25.59
C MET A 591 -19.42 -4.92 24.12
N VAL A 592 -19.06 -6.13 23.69
CA VAL A 592 -18.77 -6.44 22.28
C VAL A 592 -20.05 -6.49 21.44
N LEU A 593 -21.14 -7.08 21.96
CA LEU A 593 -22.45 -7.13 21.30
C LEU A 593 -23.03 -5.72 21.13
N GLU A 594 -23.02 -4.88 22.17
CA GLU A 594 -23.48 -3.48 22.09
C GLU A 594 -22.67 -2.67 21.04
N ARG A 595 -21.35 -2.92 20.95
CA ARG A 595 -20.50 -2.31 19.90
C ARG A 595 -20.81 -2.86 18.50
N LEU A 596 -21.15 -4.13 18.37
CA LEU A 596 -21.49 -4.76 17.09
C LEU A 596 -22.86 -4.26 16.60
N GLU A 597 -23.86 -4.16 17.47
CA GLU A 597 -25.17 -3.58 17.19
C GLU A 597 -25.06 -2.08 16.81
N ALA A 598 -24.12 -1.35 17.42
CA ALA A 598 -23.81 0.03 17.01
C ALA A 598 -23.21 0.09 15.60
N ARG A 599 -22.28 -0.81 15.24
CA ARG A 599 -21.73 -0.93 13.87
C ARG A 599 -22.78 -1.36 12.85
N GLU A 600 -23.71 -2.24 13.21
CA GLU A 600 -24.83 -2.62 12.35
C GLU A 600 -25.74 -1.42 12.05
N LYS A 601 -26.02 -0.58 13.05
CA LYS A 601 -26.78 0.68 12.90
C LYS A 601 -26.00 1.78 12.16
N GLU A 602 -24.68 1.71 12.06
CA GLU A 602 -23.88 2.55 11.16
C GLU A 602 -23.95 2.05 9.72
N LEU A 603 -23.76 0.73 9.50
CA LEU A 603 -23.84 0.10 8.18
C LEU A 603 -25.23 0.24 7.55
N GLN A 604 -26.30 0.12 8.34
CA GLN A 604 -27.67 0.31 7.86
C GLN A 604 -27.92 1.76 7.42
N ARG A 605 -27.38 2.76 8.14
CA ARG A 605 -27.48 4.18 7.73
C ARG A 605 -26.66 4.49 6.48
N LEU A 606 -25.43 3.99 6.38
CA LEU A 606 -24.61 4.11 5.15
C LEU A 606 -25.30 3.46 3.93
N LYS A 607 -26.04 2.37 4.14
CA LYS A 607 -26.83 1.70 3.10
C LYS A 607 -28.08 2.49 2.70
N GLU A 608 -28.72 3.17 3.66
CA GLU A 608 -29.85 4.09 3.39
C GLU A 608 -29.35 5.34 2.63
N GLU A 609 -28.22 5.92 3.05
CA GLU A 609 -27.51 7.02 2.40
C GLU A 609 -27.12 6.67 0.95
N MET A 610 -26.51 5.50 0.71
CA MET A 610 -26.24 5.00 -0.65
C MET A 610 -27.49 4.83 -1.52
N VAL A 611 -28.66 4.55 -0.93
CA VAL A 611 -29.93 4.42 -1.67
C VAL A 611 -30.53 5.80 -1.96
N GLU A 612 -30.38 6.77 -1.06
CA GLU A 612 -30.72 8.18 -1.29
C GLU A 612 -29.85 8.75 -2.43
N ASP A 613 -28.52 8.61 -2.35
CA ASP A 613 -27.55 8.99 -3.40
C ASP A 613 -27.88 8.36 -4.76
N ALA A 614 -28.17 7.05 -4.79
CA ALA A 614 -28.52 6.36 -6.03
C ALA A 614 -29.88 6.83 -6.61
N ASN A 615 -30.80 7.30 -5.77
CA ASN A 615 -32.04 7.92 -6.22
C ASN A 615 -31.82 9.36 -6.69
N ASP A 616 -30.95 10.14 -6.05
CA ASP A 616 -30.61 11.51 -6.48
C ASP A 616 -29.78 11.52 -7.76
N LEU A 617 -28.85 10.59 -7.94
CA LEU A 617 -28.17 10.35 -9.21
C LEU A 617 -29.18 9.98 -10.31
N ARG A 618 -30.21 9.19 -9.99
CA ARG A 618 -31.30 8.87 -10.93
C ARG A 618 -32.18 10.09 -11.25
N LYS A 619 -32.45 10.98 -10.28
CA LYS A 619 -33.14 12.27 -10.52
C LYS A 619 -32.30 13.18 -11.42
N LEU A 620 -31.00 13.30 -11.17
CA LEU A 620 -30.06 14.08 -11.99
C LEU A 620 -29.96 13.52 -13.41
N TYR A 621 -29.93 12.19 -13.57
CA TYR A 621 -29.94 11.56 -14.88
C TYR A 621 -31.27 11.80 -15.62
N ALA A 622 -32.41 11.73 -14.93
CA ALA A 622 -33.71 12.05 -15.53
C ALA A 622 -33.82 13.53 -15.94
N LEU A 623 -33.34 14.46 -15.11
CA LEU A 623 -33.28 15.89 -15.42
C LEU A 623 -32.31 16.20 -16.58
N ALA A 624 -31.20 15.48 -16.68
CA ALA A 624 -30.31 15.56 -17.84
C ALA A 624 -31.01 15.05 -19.11
N GLN A 625 -31.67 13.89 -19.04
CA GLN A 625 -32.44 13.32 -20.15
C GLN A 625 -33.58 14.25 -20.61
N GLU A 626 -34.31 14.88 -19.68
CA GLU A 626 -35.36 15.87 -19.98
C GLU A 626 -34.79 17.13 -20.65
N ARG A 627 -33.63 17.61 -20.20
CA ARG A 627 -32.95 18.79 -20.75
C ARG A 627 -32.26 18.54 -22.10
N ILE A 628 -31.97 17.27 -22.41
CA ILE A 628 -31.39 16.80 -23.68
C ILE A 628 -32.50 16.46 -24.70
N GLY A 629 -33.62 15.92 -24.23
CA GLY A 629 -34.78 15.57 -25.07
C GLY A 629 -34.50 14.39 -26.00
N GLU A 630 -34.94 14.51 -27.26
CA GLU A 630 -34.67 13.51 -28.32
C GLU A 630 -33.30 13.71 -29.01
N LYS A 631 -32.61 14.83 -28.78
CA LYS A 631 -31.26 15.06 -29.30
C LYS A 631 -30.28 14.13 -28.59
N SER A 632 -29.27 13.61 -29.28
CA SER A 632 -28.18 12.91 -28.62
C SER A 632 -27.17 13.90 -28.00
N VAL A 633 -26.32 13.41 -27.10
CA VAL A 633 -25.17 14.18 -26.59
C VAL A 633 -24.20 14.55 -27.73
N GLY A 634 -24.15 13.73 -28.79
CA GLY A 634 -23.41 14.05 -30.03
C GLY A 634 -24.03 15.24 -30.77
N ASP A 635 -25.35 15.29 -30.90
CA ASP A 635 -26.04 16.42 -31.56
C ASP A 635 -25.85 17.73 -30.78
N LEU A 636 -25.87 17.67 -29.44
CA LEU A 636 -25.56 18.83 -28.59
C LEU A 636 -24.10 19.28 -28.72
N ALA A 637 -23.16 18.35 -28.89
CA ALA A 637 -21.75 18.67 -29.15
C ALA A 637 -21.56 19.30 -30.54
N ILE A 638 -22.26 18.80 -31.56
CA ILE A 638 -22.27 19.36 -32.91
C ILE A 638 -22.89 20.77 -32.91
N GLU A 639 -24.03 20.96 -32.23
CA GLU A 639 -24.70 22.27 -32.09
C GLU A 639 -23.80 23.29 -31.36
N LYS A 640 -23.06 22.85 -30.32
CA LYS A 640 -22.02 23.68 -29.69
C LYS A 640 -20.89 24.04 -30.67
N LEU A 641 -20.32 23.05 -31.36
CA LEU A 641 -19.20 23.27 -32.29
C LEU A 641 -19.60 24.14 -33.49
N GLN A 642 -20.85 24.06 -33.96
CA GLN A 642 -21.40 24.95 -34.99
C GLN A 642 -21.54 26.38 -34.48
N LEU A 643 -21.99 26.58 -33.23
CA LEU A 643 -22.09 27.91 -32.62
C LEU A 643 -20.71 28.51 -32.34
N GLU A 644 -19.74 27.69 -31.90
CA GLU A 644 -18.35 28.08 -31.67
C GLU A 644 -17.63 28.43 -32.99
N ALA A 645 -17.86 27.67 -34.07
CA ALA A 645 -17.40 28.00 -35.41
C ALA A 645 -18.02 29.31 -35.94
N ALA A 646 -19.34 29.49 -35.81
CA ALA A 646 -20.01 30.73 -36.20
C ALA A 646 -19.52 31.95 -35.41
N GLN A 647 -19.18 31.78 -34.13
CA GLN A 647 -18.58 32.84 -33.31
C GLN A 647 -17.16 33.20 -33.83
N LEU A 648 -16.34 32.22 -34.17
CA LEU A 648 -15.01 32.43 -34.76
C LEU A 648 -15.07 33.06 -36.16
N GLU A 649 -16.07 32.72 -36.99
CA GLU A 649 -16.32 33.38 -38.27
C GLU A 649 -16.68 34.87 -38.09
N VAL A 650 -17.51 35.20 -37.09
CA VAL A 650 -17.84 36.59 -36.73
C VAL A 650 -16.62 37.35 -36.20
N GLU A 651 -15.79 36.72 -35.36
CA GLU A 651 -14.55 37.32 -34.83
C GLU A 651 -13.52 37.56 -35.95
N ALA A 652 -13.39 36.64 -36.91
CA ALA A 652 -12.54 36.79 -38.07
C ALA A 652 -13.05 37.90 -39.02
N ALA A 653 -14.36 37.95 -39.28
CA ALA A 653 -14.98 38.96 -40.14
C ALA A 653 -14.89 40.37 -39.54
N THR A 654 -15.12 40.52 -38.24
CA THR A 654 -14.99 41.81 -37.54
C THR A 654 -13.52 42.27 -37.48
N SER A 655 -12.58 41.36 -37.21
CA SER A 655 -11.14 41.64 -37.28
C SER A 655 -10.69 42.08 -38.67
N ALA A 656 -11.21 41.46 -39.74
CA ALA A 656 -10.92 41.84 -41.12
C ALA A 656 -11.50 43.22 -41.47
N LEU A 657 -12.72 43.54 -41.02
CA LEU A 657 -13.35 44.85 -41.20
C LEU A 657 -12.57 45.96 -40.46
N GLN A 658 -12.16 45.72 -39.21
CA GLN A 658 -11.34 46.68 -38.47
C GLN A 658 -10.01 46.95 -39.19
N LYS A 659 -9.32 45.90 -39.65
CA LYS A 659 -8.05 46.05 -40.36
C LYS A 659 -8.19 46.74 -41.72
N LEU A 660 -9.33 46.55 -42.41
CA LEU A 660 -9.66 47.32 -43.61
C LEU A 660 -9.88 48.81 -43.30
N ALA A 661 -10.51 49.16 -42.17
CA ALA A 661 -10.67 50.54 -41.74
C ALA A 661 -9.31 51.19 -41.38
N GLU A 662 -8.45 50.49 -40.63
CA GLU A 662 -7.08 50.91 -40.32
C GLU A 662 -6.27 51.18 -41.60
N MET A 663 -6.27 50.23 -42.55
CA MET A 663 -5.59 50.37 -43.84
C MET A 663 -6.18 51.52 -44.68
N SER A 664 -7.50 51.70 -44.70
CA SER A 664 -8.13 52.81 -45.41
C SER A 664 -7.80 54.16 -44.80
N TRP A 665 -7.69 54.25 -43.47
CA TRP A 665 -7.32 55.47 -42.76
C TRP A 665 -5.84 55.83 -43.00
N GLU A 666 -4.94 54.82 -42.99
CA GLU A 666 -3.55 55.00 -43.43
C GLU A 666 -3.47 55.52 -44.88
N LEU A 667 -4.27 54.96 -45.80
CA LEU A 667 -4.25 55.31 -47.22
C LEU A 667 -4.80 56.73 -47.45
N LEU A 668 -5.83 57.13 -46.71
CA LEU A 668 -6.37 58.50 -46.67
C LEU A 668 -5.35 59.51 -46.11
N ASN A 669 -4.60 59.13 -45.08
CA ASN A 669 -3.53 59.96 -44.52
C ASN A 669 -2.35 60.08 -45.49
N LYS A 670 -1.91 58.99 -46.13
CA LYS A 670 -0.84 59.00 -47.15
C LYS A 670 -1.24 59.85 -48.38
N ALA A 671 -2.48 59.72 -48.85
CA ALA A 671 -3.05 60.58 -49.91
C ALA A 671 -3.26 62.05 -49.47
N SER A 672 -3.16 62.34 -48.18
CA SER A 672 -3.21 63.71 -47.65
C SER A 672 -1.82 64.31 -47.47
N MET A 673 -0.85 63.56 -46.92
CA MET A 673 0.55 63.99 -46.77
C MET A 673 1.28 64.13 -48.11
N SER A 674 0.87 63.39 -49.15
CA SER A 674 1.41 63.55 -50.51
C SER A 674 1.10 64.92 -51.15
N VAL A 675 0.38 65.83 -50.47
CA VAL A 675 0.17 67.22 -50.88
C VAL A 675 1.21 68.17 -50.29
N GLU A 676 1.86 67.83 -49.17
CA GLU A 676 2.78 68.74 -48.46
C GLU A 676 4.22 68.63 -48.95
N ALA A 677 4.61 67.48 -49.52
CA ALA A 677 5.99 67.17 -49.90
C ALA A 677 6.58 68.02 -51.05
N ASP A 678 5.74 68.56 -51.94
CA ASP A 678 6.16 69.34 -53.12
C ASP A 678 6.37 70.85 -52.83
N SER A 679 6.35 71.27 -51.56
CA SER A 679 6.46 72.69 -51.18
C SER A 679 7.89 73.21 -51.12
N ASP A 680 8.86 72.39 -50.71
CA ASP A 680 10.23 72.84 -50.39
C ASP A 680 11.30 71.76 -50.64
N THR A 681 11.89 71.76 -51.85
CA THR A 681 13.33 71.50 -52.07
C THR A 681 13.70 71.98 -53.48
N SER A 682 14.74 72.81 -53.58
CA SER A 682 15.35 73.17 -54.86
C SER A 682 16.84 72.85 -54.84
N ILE A 683 17.40 72.48 -56.01
CA ILE A 683 18.76 72.81 -56.53
C ILE A 683 19.32 71.70 -57.46
N PHE A 684 19.40 72.07 -58.75
CA PHE A 684 20.42 71.74 -59.77
C PHE A 684 20.37 70.52 -60.73
N LEU A 685 20.62 70.89 -62.00
CA LEU A 685 21.23 70.17 -63.14
C LEU A 685 20.39 69.24 -64.06
N GLN A 686 19.89 69.86 -65.14
CA GLN A 686 20.15 69.55 -66.56
C GLN A 686 19.94 68.11 -67.11
N SER A 687 19.33 67.89 -68.29
CA SER A 687 18.73 68.81 -69.27
C SER A 687 17.92 68.04 -70.34
N SER A 688 16.71 68.49 -70.70
CA SER A 688 16.33 68.85 -72.10
C SER A 688 14.81 69.00 -72.32
N SER A 689 14.44 69.90 -73.23
CA SER A 689 13.17 69.96 -74.00
C SER A 689 11.84 70.30 -73.29
N ASN A 690 11.36 71.51 -73.59
CA ASN A 690 9.99 72.05 -73.38
C ASN A 690 8.95 71.45 -74.37
N PRO A 691 7.62 71.70 -74.27
CA PRO A 691 6.94 72.79 -73.54
C PRO A 691 5.66 72.42 -72.73
N MET A 692 5.04 73.47 -72.16
CA MET A 692 3.74 73.52 -71.47
C MET A 692 2.63 72.61 -72.05
N ILE A 693 2.10 71.72 -71.20
CA ILE A 693 0.68 71.36 -70.92
C ILE A 693 0.76 70.11 -70.02
N ASN A 694 0.81 70.29 -68.70
CA ASN A 694 0.81 69.15 -67.74
C ASN A 694 0.59 69.48 -66.24
N MET A 695 0.36 70.74 -65.85
CA MET A 695 0.21 71.13 -64.42
C MET A 695 -1.25 71.23 -63.92
N ILE A 696 -2.23 70.94 -64.77
CA ILE A 696 -3.66 71.05 -64.43
C ILE A 696 -4.32 69.67 -64.31
N GLU A 697 -4.20 68.82 -65.33
CA GLU A 697 -4.83 67.47 -65.35
C GLU A 697 -4.35 66.56 -64.19
N ASN A 698 -3.08 66.67 -63.79
CA ASN A 698 -2.55 65.93 -62.63
C ASN A 698 -3.24 66.32 -61.30
N ASN A 699 -3.74 67.55 -61.15
CA ASN A 699 -4.48 67.97 -59.96
C ASN A 699 -5.93 67.44 -59.96
N GLU A 700 -6.59 67.36 -61.12
CA GLU A 700 -7.93 66.74 -61.22
C GLU A 700 -7.85 65.24 -60.93
N CYS A 701 -6.91 64.52 -61.54
CA CYS A 701 -6.69 63.10 -61.25
C CYS A 701 -6.38 62.84 -59.76
N PHE A 702 -5.48 63.64 -59.16
CA PHE A 702 -5.15 63.49 -57.74
C PHE A 702 -6.32 63.83 -56.80
N THR A 703 -7.13 64.84 -57.13
CA THR A 703 -8.31 65.19 -56.32
C THR A 703 -9.47 64.19 -56.50
N GLU A 704 -9.61 63.57 -57.67
CA GLU A 704 -10.52 62.44 -57.89
C GLU A 704 -10.08 61.20 -57.09
N VAL A 705 -8.78 60.86 -57.10
CA VAL A 705 -8.22 59.80 -56.24
C VAL A 705 -8.43 60.12 -54.75
N LYS A 706 -8.13 61.34 -54.30
CA LYS A 706 -8.32 61.75 -52.89
C LYS A 706 -9.78 61.70 -52.45
N THR A 707 -10.72 62.11 -53.31
CA THR A 707 -12.16 62.01 -53.00
C THR A 707 -12.71 60.58 -53.11
N GLY A 708 -12.15 59.74 -53.99
CA GLY A 708 -12.42 58.30 -54.04
C GLY A 708 -11.96 57.58 -52.77
N VAL A 709 -10.72 57.80 -52.33
CA VAL A 709 -10.18 57.24 -51.07
C VAL A 709 -10.97 57.74 -49.86
N ALA A 710 -11.34 59.02 -49.80
CA ALA A 710 -12.20 59.54 -48.74
C ALA A 710 -13.59 58.87 -48.70
N ARG A 711 -14.20 58.61 -49.86
CA ARG A 711 -15.48 57.87 -49.95
C ARG A 711 -15.34 56.41 -49.52
N LEU A 712 -14.27 55.73 -49.93
CA LEU A 712 -13.98 54.35 -49.51
C LEU A 712 -13.75 54.27 -47.99
N SER A 713 -13.04 55.25 -47.42
CA SER A 713 -12.82 55.31 -45.97
C SER A 713 -14.12 55.54 -45.20
N ALA A 714 -14.97 56.47 -45.67
CA ALA A 714 -16.28 56.71 -45.06
C ALA A 714 -17.21 55.49 -45.17
N LEU A 715 -17.18 54.76 -46.29
CA LEU A 715 -17.95 53.51 -46.47
C LEU A 715 -17.44 52.40 -45.53
N THR A 716 -16.13 52.26 -45.39
CA THR A 716 -15.51 51.25 -44.51
C THR A 716 -15.78 51.57 -43.03
N GLU A 717 -15.69 52.83 -42.63
CA GLU A 717 -16.02 53.30 -41.28
C GLU A 717 -17.52 53.11 -40.98
N GLN A 718 -18.40 53.27 -41.97
CA GLN A 718 -19.83 52.98 -41.84
C GLN A 718 -20.07 51.47 -41.65
N LEU A 719 -19.42 50.60 -42.43
CA LEU A 719 -19.53 49.15 -42.27
C LEU A 719 -19.02 48.67 -40.89
N VAL A 720 -17.96 49.29 -40.35
CA VAL A 720 -17.45 49.02 -38.99
C VAL A 720 -18.45 49.46 -37.90
N LYS A 721 -19.20 50.55 -38.12
CA LYS A 721 -20.29 51.00 -37.24
C LYS A 721 -21.51 50.09 -37.31
N ASP A 722 -21.93 49.71 -38.51
CA ASP A 722 -23.09 48.84 -38.73
C ASP A 722 -22.82 47.41 -38.24
N ALA A 723 -21.56 46.97 -38.22
CA ALA A 723 -21.10 45.73 -37.58
C ALA A 723 -20.92 45.83 -36.05
N GLY A 724 -21.16 47.00 -35.43
CA GLY A 724 -21.12 47.19 -33.97
C GLY A 724 -19.73 47.19 -33.33
N ILE A 725 -18.66 47.30 -34.11
CA ILE A 725 -17.25 47.11 -33.67
C ILE A 725 -16.74 48.30 -32.80
N VAL A 726 -17.44 49.44 -32.80
CA VAL A 726 -17.00 50.68 -32.13
C VAL A 726 -17.16 50.58 -30.60
N GLY A 727 -16.17 49.99 -29.91
CA GLY A 727 -16.26 49.74 -28.46
C GLY A 727 -14.96 49.56 -27.66
N SER A 728 -13.77 49.77 -28.22
CA SER A 728 -12.51 49.36 -27.54
C SER A 728 -11.29 50.30 -27.62
N HIS A 729 -11.39 51.48 -28.26
CA HIS A 729 -10.27 52.45 -28.32
C HIS A 729 -10.65 53.85 -27.79
N LEU A 730 -10.87 53.96 -26.47
CA LEU A 730 -10.88 55.26 -25.77
C LEU A 730 -10.67 55.14 -24.23
N GLN A 731 -9.73 54.29 -23.80
CA GLN A 731 -9.19 54.32 -22.43
C GLN A 731 -7.71 53.92 -22.38
N SER A 732 -6.84 54.93 -22.39
CA SER A 732 -5.43 54.90 -21.97
C SER A 732 -5.01 56.31 -21.56
#